data_AF-A0A3R7VDY9-F1
#
_entry.id   AF-A0A3R7VDY9-F1
#
_cell.length_a   1.000
_cell.length_b   1.000
_cell.length_c   1.000
_cell.angle_alpha   90.00
_cell.angle_beta   90.00
_cell.angle_gamma   90.00
#
_symmetry.space_group_name_H-M   'P 1'
#
loop_
_entity.id
_entity.type
_entity.pdbx_description
1 polymer ?
#
loop_
_entity_poly.entity_id
_entity_poly.type
_entity_poly.pdbx_seq_one_letter_code
_entity_poly.pdbx_strand_id
1 'polypeptide(L)'
;IDNVRQQLLDEGEDPSEHLLTVALDGENWMFMSEFQHHDNARPFMAEWYGRLADHPTIVTTTPSEFLEKNTTLPEIQAIGTGSWIDGTLRTWAGEEEESLGWQRLIEARQELVAFEEVNPNHPGLTAAWESLYIAEGSDWYWWYGLDQDSGYDENWDVLFKVHLSNIYRAVNLELPPYLQDLWTNPAIPTTPASGIIEPMIDGVALPGEWDGSAQYDAPVSGGTFDIDQFFIGYDSSNVFVRIDADTPTDFETQSSNGDAPDLAIYFMQPNAVNFNEAETNFRTYYGNQILGFPSKYMVAFDFDTLRDDGRAKWNLFTAKGKTGEQEQWVLSGSSSLGDCAVDDVYEFMIPWSEIGLSPRYSTRVKVVSAWAESLAYGDGIDMEIAPPAPAELVLPDLEEWVTLLVLNDTIGDETGDGDYTYPLSSDFVTPNNGGLWDAQKLTIRQSAWNAQFILEVGEMTDIWGLSNGFSHQIVQIYVDQGNTSYGSTDMLDGANAEIHPDWAWEVAVSGTGEPGAVMAVQSLTGSTSSRGVDVSGDAATKTITFTVSKDVIGDDIPNYRYIVVVGSQDGFGTGKWRDVDATASTWTLGGGSNPALDDGIDYDPNVIDIVLDGDGQETMLSSYDVDGHVYAQLTGFEMPEVPQQIFGASVDTVTSNSAVLTWSTTVADATSIQYTTSENEPTDSMLQNQWTELGTDHAITLTGLEVNTSYWAYIRANDTADVLVTFTTSNIVDLTPPELLNLEVEVLDDGKARISWYTSESSTEEIFLDDTLVFSNQFATKKNHEYVSEPLSNGDWTLVVKSSDASGNMNSSTLSFTVDVSNGIDPVDPVVDTDDSVDEDKSSLSSSALMQIGGLMVILLILIAFIRVRRGESGDDEWV
;
A
#
# COMPACT_ATOMS: atom_id res chain seq x y z
N ILE A 1 14.51 42.10 18.74
CA ILE A 1 13.78 43.25 19.35
C ILE A 1 14.48 44.58 19.12
N ASP A 2 15.80 44.71 19.35
CA ASP A 2 16.49 46.01 19.22
C ASP A 2 16.45 46.63 17.81
N ASN A 3 16.41 45.82 16.74
CA ASN A 3 16.29 46.31 15.37
C ASN A 3 14.88 46.83 15.01
N VAL A 4 13.81 46.28 15.62
CA VAL A 4 12.42 46.67 15.32
C VAL A 4 12.15 48.11 15.73
N ARG A 5 12.67 48.52 16.90
CA ARG A 5 12.56 49.91 17.35
C ARG A 5 13.26 50.87 16.39
N GLN A 6 14.41 50.50 15.86
CA GLN A 6 15.15 51.34 14.92
C GLN A 6 14.43 51.43 13.57
N GLN A 7 13.85 50.31 13.08
CA GLN A 7 13.00 50.29 11.89
C GLN A 7 11.80 51.24 12.00
N LEU A 8 11.04 51.16 13.11
CA LEU A 8 9.92 52.10 13.35
C LEU A 8 10.38 53.56 13.35
N LEU A 9 11.54 53.85 13.96
CA LEU A 9 12.10 55.21 13.97
C LEU A 9 12.56 55.67 12.57
N ASP A 10 13.10 54.76 11.76
CA ASP A 10 13.55 55.04 10.40
C ASP A 10 12.36 55.26 9.44
N GLU A 11 11.23 54.59 9.70
CA GLU A 11 9.94 54.79 9.02
C GLU A 11 9.20 56.06 9.48
N GLY A 12 9.67 56.70 10.56
CA GLY A 12 9.11 57.93 11.11
C GLY A 12 7.93 57.71 12.05
N GLU A 13 7.74 56.49 12.52
CA GLU A 13 6.70 56.09 13.48
C GLU A 13 7.16 56.32 14.93
N ASP A 14 6.20 56.40 15.88
CA ASP A 14 6.50 56.50 17.31
C ASP A 14 6.44 55.10 17.94
N PRO A 15 7.57 54.49 18.34
CA PRO A 15 7.57 53.14 18.91
C PRO A 15 6.67 52.95 20.14
N SER A 16 6.25 54.03 20.81
CA SER A 16 5.31 53.96 21.94
C SER A 16 3.85 53.73 21.54
N GLU A 17 3.51 53.86 20.26
CA GLU A 17 2.17 53.60 19.71
C GLU A 17 2.01 52.14 19.22
N HIS A 18 3.07 51.34 19.25
CA HIS A 18 3.07 49.95 18.80
C HIS A 18 3.01 48.95 19.96
N LEU A 19 2.37 47.80 19.70
CA LEU A 19 2.31 46.66 20.60
C LEU A 19 3.11 45.51 20.00
N LEU A 20 4.08 44.99 20.75
CA LEU A 20 4.75 43.73 20.43
C LEU A 20 4.05 42.61 21.21
N THR A 21 3.32 41.76 20.50
CA THR A 21 2.70 40.56 21.07
C THR A 21 3.64 39.38 20.90
N VAL A 22 3.98 38.72 22.01
CA VAL A 22 4.66 37.42 22.00
C VAL A 22 3.64 36.41 22.53
N ALA A 23 3.05 35.63 21.64
CA ALA A 23 2.10 34.57 21.95
C ALA A 23 2.78 33.23 21.72
N LEU A 24 2.81 32.39 22.76
CA LEU A 24 3.48 31.10 22.78
C LEU A 24 2.68 30.20 23.71
N ASP A 25 2.63 28.90 23.40
CA ASP A 25 2.06 27.92 24.33
C ASP A 25 2.94 27.81 25.58
N GLY A 26 2.29 27.60 26.73
CA GLY A 26 2.95 27.64 28.03
C GLY A 26 4.02 26.55 28.18
N GLU A 27 3.81 25.46 27.47
CA GLU A 27 4.61 24.25 27.47
C GLU A 27 5.81 24.31 26.51
N ASN A 28 5.82 25.21 25.51
CA ASN A 28 6.87 25.27 24.47
C ASN A 28 8.30 25.32 25.06
N TRP A 29 8.49 26.10 26.13
CA TRP A 29 9.78 26.19 26.83
C TRP A 29 10.26 24.86 27.43
N MET A 30 9.34 23.91 27.64
CA MET A 30 9.59 22.60 28.23
C MET A 30 9.97 21.51 27.23
N PHE A 31 9.84 21.72 25.91
CA PHE A 31 10.26 20.70 24.92
C PHE A 31 11.09 21.27 23.77
N MET A 32 10.96 22.55 23.44
CA MET A 32 11.76 23.20 22.39
C MET A 32 13.18 23.60 22.83
N SER A 33 13.62 23.23 24.04
CA SER A 33 14.91 23.64 24.56
C SER A 33 15.50 22.67 25.58
N GLU A 34 16.84 22.68 25.72
CA GLU A 34 17.53 21.95 26.79
C GLU A 34 17.13 22.41 28.21
N PHE A 35 16.44 23.55 28.34
CA PHE A 35 16.00 24.08 29.64
C PHE A 35 15.00 23.16 30.35
N GLN A 36 14.39 22.20 29.64
CA GLN A 36 13.53 21.18 30.23
C GLN A 36 14.27 20.37 31.32
N HIS A 37 15.56 20.10 31.12
CA HIS A 37 16.40 19.38 32.09
C HIS A 37 16.83 20.27 33.27
N HIS A 38 16.53 21.57 33.20
CA HIS A 38 16.89 22.57 34.18
C HIS A 38 15.64 23.24 34.79
N ASP A 39 14.90 22.45 35.57
CA ASP A 39 13.76 22.91 36.37
C ASP A 39 12.59 23.44 35.51
N ASN A 40 12.28 22.75 34.40
CA ASN A 40 11.22 23.07 33.43
C ASN A 40 11.28 24.53 32.96
N ALA A 41 12.46 24.99 32.51
CA ALA A 41 12.70 26.35 32.02
C ALA A 41 12.40 27.51 33.01
N ARG A 42 12.06 27.24 34.28
CA ARG A 42 11.81 28.30 35.27
C ARG A 42 12.96 29.31 35.40
N PRO A 43 14.25 28.90 35.43
CA PRO A 43 15.36 29.85 35.49
C PRO A 43 15.44 30.75 34.26
N PHE A 44 15.18 30.20 33.07
CA PHE A 44 15.13 30.97 31.83
C PHE A 44 14.00 31.99 31.87
N MET A 45 12.79 31.57 32.22
CA MET A 45 11.63 32.46 32.29
C MET A 45 11.83 33.59 33.30
N ALA A 46 12.43 33.28 34.45
CA ALA A 46 12.76 34.29 35.46
C ALA A 46 13.76 35.34 34.94
N GLU A 47 14.80 34.91 34.23
CA GLU A 47 15.79 35.82 33.64
C GLU A 47 15.19 36.64 32.48
N TRP A 48 14.41 35.99 31.60
CA TRP A 48 13.75 36.63 30.47
C TRP A 48 12.79 37.74 30.92
N TYR A 49 11.85 37.41 31.81
CA TYR A 49 10.92 38.41 32.36
C TYR A 49 11.64 39.46 33.20
N GLY A 50 12.68 39.07 33.96
CA GLY A 50 13.50 40.00 34.72
C GLY A 50 14.15 41.06 33.84
N ARG A 51 14.76 40.63 32.72
CA ARG A 51 15.38 41.55 31.75
C ARG A 51 14.36 42.43 31.04
N LEU A 52 13.19 41.90 30.67
CA LEU A 52 12.12 42.68 30.07
C LEU A 52 11.58 43.74 31.03
N ALA A 53 11.42 43.41 32.31
CA ALA A 53 10.94 44.34 33.33
C ALA A 53 11.93 45.49 33.58
N ASP A 54 13.24 45.21 33.50
CA ASP A 54 14.31 46.22 33.68
C ASP A 54 14.75 46.88 32.36
N HIS A 55 14.15 46.53 31.22
CA HIS A 55 14.58 47.02 29.93
C HIS A 55 14.29 48.53 29.77
N PRO A 56 15.25 49.36 29.32
CA PRO A 56 15.08 50.81 29.29
C PRO A 56 14.09 51.31 28.24
N THR A 57 13.74 50.47 27.28
CA THR A 57 12.98 50.85 26.07
C THR A 57 11.71 50.03 25.83
N ILE A 58 11.48 48.97 26.62
CA ILE A 58 10.31 48.08 26.49
C ILE A 58 9.45 48.27 27.73
N VAL A 59 8.13 48.42 27.53
CA VAL A 59 7.16 48.48 28.62
C VAL A 59 6.29 47.24 28.55
N THR A 60 6.50 46.29 29.47
CA THR A 60 5.65 45.11 29.59
C THR A 60 4.28 45.50 30.11
N THR A 61 3.22 44.95 29.54
CA THR A 61 1.83 45.21 29.93
C THR A 61 1.02 43.94 29.74
N THR A 62 0.01 43.72 30.58
CA THR A 62 -1.02 42.73 30.30
C THR A 62 -2.02 43.26 29.26
N PRO A 63 -2.79 42.38 28.58
CA PRO A 63 -3.88 42.82 27.69
C PRO A 63 -4.89 43.73 28.40
N SER A 64 -5.27 43.42 29.64
CA SER A 64 -6.21 44.24 30.43
C SER A 64 -5.65 45.65 30.72
N GLU A 65 -4.40 45.75 31.17
CA GLU A 65 -3.75 47.05 31.43
C GLU A 65 -3.57 47.88 30.16
N PHE A 66 -3.33 47.23 29.02
CA PHE A 66 -3.22 47.92 27.74
C PHE A 66 -4.57 48.50 27.31
N LEU A 67 -5.65 47.71 27.39
CA LEU A 67 -7.01 48.14 27.04
C LEU A 67 -7.51 49.29 27.92
N GLU A 68 -7.09 49.38 29.18
CA GLU A 68 -7.42 50.50 30.09
C GLU A 68 -6.84 51.86 29.63
N LYS A 69 -5.81 51.87 28.78
CA LYS A 69 -5.18 53.11 28.28
C LYS A 69 -6.10 53.88 27.31
N ASN A 70 -7.18 53.28 26.81
CA ASN A 70 -8.08 53.85 25.81
C ASN A 70 -7.34 54.38 24.57
N THR A 71 -6.31 53.66 24.13
CA THR A 71 -5.60 53.95 22.90
C THR A 71 -6.54 53.75 21.71
N THR A 72 -6.54 54.68 20.76
CA THR A 72 -7.28 54.52 19.50
C THR A 72 -6.54 53.50 18.63
N LEU A 73 -7.10 52.29 18.47
CA LEU A 73 -6.55 51.26 17.59
C LEU A 73 -7.25 51.27 16.23
N PRO A 74 -6.57 50.84 15.15
CA PRO A 74 -7.23 50.55 13.88
C PRO A 74 -8.33 49.50 14.06
N GLU A 75 -9.48 49.71 13.43
CA GLU A 75 -10.57 48.74 13.44
C GLU A 75 -10.36 47.74 12.30
N ILE A 76 -10.25 46.46 12.66
CA ILE A 76 -10.19 45.35 11.70
C ILE A 76 -11.58 45.19 11.06
N GLN A 77 -11.69 45.52 9.77
CA GLN A 77 -12.98 45.50 9.04
C GLN A 77 -13.46 44.09 8.71
N ALA A 78 -12.53 43.14 8.57
CA ALA A 78 -12.79 41.73 8.31
C ALA A 78 -11.70 40.90 9.00
N ILE A 79 -12.11 39.84 9.69
CA ILE A 79 -11.20 38.83 10.24
C ILE A 79 -11.30 37.63 9.29
N GLY A 80 -10.19 37.25 8.68
CA GLY A 80 -10.12 36.04 7.85
C GLY A 80 -10.36 34.79 8.69
N THR A 81 -10.98 33.77 8.09
CA THR A 81 -11.06 32.45 8.71
C THR A 81 -9.71 31.77 8.55
N GLY A 82 -9.11 31.35 9.66
CA GLY A 82 -7.82 30.68 9.67
C GLY A 82 -7.33 30.49 11.10
N SER A 83 -6.16 29.90 11.24
CA SER A 83 -5.45 29.77 12.51
C SER A 83 -4.10 30.48 12.46
N TRP A 84 -3.38 30.48 13.57
CA TRP A 84 -1.99 30.93 13.63
C TRP A 84 -0.99 29.98 12.95
N ILE A 85 -1.44 28.78 12.54
CA ILE A 85 -0.67 27.80 11.77
C ILE A 85 -1.09 27.95 10.31
N ASP A 86 -0.13 28.31 9.47
CA ASP A 86 -0.26 28.50 8.02
C ASP A 86 -1.40 29.43 7.56
N GLY A 87 -2.06 30.14 8.47
CA GLY A 87 -3.25 30.93 8.16
C GLY A 87 -4.48 30.08 7.77
N THR A 88 -4.46 28.76 7.96
CA THR A 88 -5.55 27.84 7.55
C THR A 88 -6.15 27.07 8.73
N LEU A 89 -7.15 26.22 8.46
CA LEU A 89 -7.71 25.28 9.43
C LEU A 89 -7.27 23.82 9.15
N ARG A 90 -6.31 23.61 8.23
CA ARG A 90 -5.95 22.28 7.73
C ARG A 90 -5.56 21.30 8.83
N THR A 91 -4.91 21.81 9.89
CA THR A 91 -4.45 21.03 11.06
C THR A 91 -5.56 20.42 11.93
N TRP A 92 -6.82 20.78 11.70
CA TRP A 92 -7.94 20.17 12.43
C TRP A 92 -9.09 19.76 11.51
N ALA A 93 -8.96 20.04 10.21
CA ALA A 93 -10.02 19.85 9.24
C ALA A 93 -9.48 19.92 7.81
N GLY A 94 -9.68 18.84 7.08
CA GLY A 94 -9.39 18.72 5.65
C GLY A 94 -9.17 17.28 5.25
N GLU A 95 -8.65 16.47 6.17
CA GLU A 95 -8.39 15.05 5.96
C GLU A 95 -9.61 14.19 6.32
N GLU A 96 -9.64 12.96 5.82
CA GLU A 96 -10.82 12.10 5.93
C GLU A 96 -11.07 11.63 7.37
N GLU A 97 -9.99 11.34 8.10
CA GLU A 97 -10.00 10.90 9.50
C GLU A 97 -10.51 12.01 10.43
N GLU A 98 -10.05 13.25 10.22
CA GLU A 98 -10.53 14.42 10.96
C GLU A 98 -12.02 14.65 10.70
N SER A 99 -12.41 14.61 9.42
CA SER A 99 -13.79 14.78 8.98
C SER A 99 -14.72 13.74 9.62
N LEU A 100 -14.26 12.49 9.69
CA LEU A 100 -14.97 11.40 10.35
C LEU A 100 -15.09 11.63 11.87
N GLY A 101 -14.02 12.09 12.52
CA GLY A 101 -14.04 12.48 13.92
C GLY A 101 -15.09 13.57 14.19
N TRP A 102 -15.14 14.60 13.33
CA TRP A 102 -16.10 15.70 13.46
C TRP A 102 -17.53 15.22 13.27
N GLN A 103 -17.76 14.36 12.27
CA GLN A 103 -19.06 13.75 12.04
C GLN A 103 -19.54 12.99 13.28
N ARG A 104 -18.70 12.14 13.88
CA ARG A 104 -19.04 11.34 15.07
C ARG A 104 -19.40 12.23 16.27
N LEU A 105 -18.66 13.32 16.48
CA LEU A 105 -18.98 14.31 17.51
C LEU A 105 -20.34 14.98 17.27
N ILE A 106 -20.61 15.40 16.03
CA ILE A 106 -21.87 16.04 15.64
C ILE A 106 -23.05 15.08 15.88
N GLU A 107 -22.93 13.82 15.48
CA GLU A 107 -23.94 12.78 15.70
C GLU A 107 -24.24 12.60 17.20
N ALA A 108 -23.21 12.45 18.04
CA ALA A 108 -23.37 12.31 19.49
C ALA A 108 -24.04 13.54 20.13
N ARG A 109 -23.69 14.74 19.66
CA ARG A 109 -24.30 16.00 20.12
C ARG A 109 -25.77 16.08 19.74
N GLN A 110 -26.13 15.71 18.51
CA GLN A 110 -27.51 15.73 18.04
C GLN A 110 -28.39 14.78 18.85
N GLU A 111 -27.91 13.55 19.11
CA GLU A 111 -28.60 12.57 19.95
C GLU A 111 -28.79 13.07 21.40
N LEU A 112 -27.75 13.66 21.99
CA LEU A 112 -27.85 14.22 23.34
C LEU A 112 -28.88 15.37 23.42
N VAL A 113 -28.85 16.30 22.46
CA VAL A 113 -29.79 17.43 22.41
C VAL A 113 -31.22 16.93 22.23
N ALA A 114 -31.47 16.01 21.30
CA ALA A 114 -32.79 15.43 21.08
C ALA A 114 -33.30 14.68 22.32
N PHE A 115 -32.43 13.94 23.02
CA PHE A 115 -32.76 13.28 24.27
C PHE A 115 -33.13 14.27 25.38
N GLU A 116 -32.35 15.34 25.55
CA GLU A 116 -32.59 16.38 26.57
C GLU A 116 -33.93 17.10 26.36
N GLU A 117 -34.29 17.40 25.10
CA GLU A 117 -35.58 18.03 24.78
C GLU A 117 -36.77 17.24 25.33
N VAL A 118 -36.69 15.91 25.30
CA VAL A 118 -37.72 15.00 25.83
C VAL A 118 -37.54 14.74 27.32
N ASN A 119 -36.30 14.74 27.83
CA ASN A 119 -35.94 14.31 29.19
C ASN A 119 -35.09 15.36 29.95
N PRO A 120 -35.55 16.62 30.13
CA PRO A 120 -34.71 17.74 30.58
C PRO A 120 -34.22 17.65 32.04
N ASN A 121 -34.71 16.67 32.82
CA ASN A 121 -34.31 16.45 34.21
C ASN A 121 -33.63 15.09 34.41
N HIS A 122 -33.18 14.43 33.33
CA HIS A 122 -32.50 13.15 33.45
C HIS A 122 -31.18 13.33 34.22
N PRO A 123 -30.90 12.53 35.26
CA PRO A 123 -29.74 12.74 36.14
C PRO A 123 -28.39 12.57 35.42
N GLY A 124 -28.38 11.90 34.28
CA GLY A 124 -27.18 11.70 33.46
C GLY A 124 -26.78 12.89 32.59
N LEU A 125 -27.63 13.90 32.40
CA LEU A 125 -27.37 15.01 31.46
C LEU A 125 -26.09 15.77 31.79
N THR A 126 -25.81 16.04 33.07
CA THR A 126 -24.58 16.74 33.47
C THR A 126 -23.32 15.98 33.05
N ALA A 127 -23.28 14.67 33.25
CA ALA A 127 -22.15 13.84 32.86
C ALA A 127 -22.02 13.69 31.33
N ALA A 128 -23.16 13.64 30.63
CA ALA A 128 -23.19 13.60 29.17
C ALA A 128 -22.66 14.91 28.55
N TRP A 129 -23.11 16.07 29.03
CA TRP A 129 -22.61 17.37 28.58
C TRP A 129 -21.14 17.60 28.94
N GLU A 130 -20.70 17.16 30.12
CA GLU A 130 -19.27 17.20 30.48
C GLU A 130 -18.43 16.35 29.51
N SER A 131 -18.89 15.15 29.18
CA SER A 131 -18.20 14.28 28.21
C SER A 131 -18.19 14.88 26.80
N LEU A 132 -19.29 15.54 26.39
CA LEU A 132 -19.35 16.25 25.11
C LEU A 132 -18.34 17.41 25.07
N TYR A 133 -18.25 18.23 26.12
CA TYR A 133 -17.28 19.34 26.14
C TYR A 133 -15.83 18.87 26.13
N ILE A 134 -15.54 17.70 26.71
CA ILE A 134 -14.22 17.09 26.59
C ILE A 134 -13.98 16.63 25.15
N ALA A 135 -14.98 15.98 24.52
CA ALA A 135 -14.90 15.53 23.13
C ALA A 135 -14.85 16.69 22.09
N GLU A 136 -15.29 17.89 22.46
CA GLU A 136 -15.14 19.13 21.66
C GLU A 136 -13.71 19.72 21.71
N GLY A 137 -12.78 19.11 22.46
CA GLY A 137 -11.37 19.54 22.50
C GLY A 137 -10.69 19.42 21.14
N SER A 138 -9.95 20.45 20.72
CA SER A 138 -9.28 20.45 19.42
C SER A 138 -8.13 19.45 19.32
N ASP A 139 -7.54 19.03 20.45
CA ASP A 139 -6.46 18.06 20.51
C ASP A 139 -6.83 16.73 19.83
N TRP A 140 -8.09 16.29 19.89
CA TRP A 140 -8.50 15.04 19.23
C TRP A 140 -8.31 15.12 17.71
N TYR A 141 -8.62 16.28 17.12
CA TYR A 141 -8.57 16.54 15.69
C TYR A 141 -7.17 16.86 15.22
N TRP A 142 -6.35 17.46 16.10
CA TRP A 142 -4.93 17.71 15.84
C TRP A 142 -4.16 16.42 15.57
N TRP A 143 -4.51 15.31 16.22
CA TRP A 143 -3.82 14.03 16.05
C TRP A 143 -4.47 13.10 15.01
N TYR A 144 -5.56 13.54 14.36
CA TYR A 144 -6.14 12.80 13.25
C TYR A 144 -5.57 13.31 11.93
N GLY A 145 -5.36 12.41 10.98
CA GLY A 145 -4.75 12.74 9.70
C GLY A 145 -3.27 12.40 9.66
N LEU A 146 -2.57 12.95 8.68
CA LEU A 146 -1.19 12.65 8.35
C LEU A 146 -0.23 13.74 8.77
N ASP A 147 -0.73 14.96 8.99
CA ASP A 147 0.09 16.16 9.20
C ASP A 147 0.71 16.25 10.60
N GLN A 148 0.20 15.48 11.57
CA GLN A 148 0.70 15.37 12.94
C GLN A 148 0.74 13.90 13.39
N ASP A 149 1.65 13.60 14.31
CA ASP A 149 1.77 12.27 14.93
C ASP A 149 2.11 12.43 16.42
N SER A 150 1.28 11.86 17.30
CA SER A 150 1.55 11.88 18.74
C SER A 150 2.50 10.77 19.21
N GLY A 151 2.82 9.83 18.33
CA GLY A 151 3.47 8.54 18.58
C GLY A 151 2.56 7.51 19.25
N TYR A 152 1.29 7.87 19.52
CA TYR A 152 0.29 7.07 20.25
C TYR A 152 -1.15 7.41 19.80
N ASP A 153 -1.35 7.69 18.52
CA ASP A 153 -2.63 8.18 17.98
C ASP A 153 -3.79 7.20 18.25
N GLU A 154 -3.49 5.91 18.34
CA GLU A 154 -4.45 4.88 18.73
C GLU A 154 -5.01 5.11 20.14
N ASN A 155 -4.20 5.61 21.07
CA ASN A 155 -4.66 5.92 22.42
C ASN A 155 -5.51 7.19 22.45
N TRP A 156 -5.18 8.18 21.62
CA TRP A 156 -6.00 9.39 21.46
C TRP A 156 -7.37 9.05 20.88
N ASP A 157 -7.45 8.21 19.84
CA ASP A 157 -8.71 7.73 19.26
C ASP A 157 -9.56 6.99 20.30
N VAL A 158 -8.94 6.08 21.06
CA VAL A 158 -9.65 5.34 22.13
C VAL A 158 -10.19 6.30 23.19
N LEU A 159 -9.42 7.28 23.64
CA LEU A 159 -9.87 8.26 24.64
C LEU A 159 -11.01 9.13 24.12
N PHE A 160 -10.91 9.63 22.89
CA PHE A 160 -11.99 10.38 22.23
C PHE A 160 -13.28 9.54 22.18
N LYS A 161 -13.19 8.30 21.71
CA LYS A 161 -14.35 7.38 21.66
C LYS A 161 -14.89 6.99 23.03
N VAL A 162 -14.06 6.94 24.07
CA VAL A 162 -14.54 6.76 25.45
C VAL A 162 -15.42 7.95 25.85
N HIS A 163 -15.03 9.18 25.52
CA HIS A 163 -15.85 10.36 25.80
C HIS A 163 -17.16 10.34 25.00
N LEU A 164 -17.13 10.01 23.71
CA LEU A 164 -18.35 9.81 22.93
C LEU A 164 -19.24 8.73 23.56
N SER A 165 -18.67 7.59 23.94
CA SER A 165 -19.42 6.49 24.57
C SER A 165 -20.06 6.91 25.89
N ASN A 166 -19.38 7.75 26.67
CA ASN A 166 -19.90 8.26 27.94
C ASN A 166 -21.13 9.14 27.75
N ILE A 167 -21.23 9.88 26.64
CA ILE A 167 -22.44 10.65 26.28
C ILE A 167 -23.64 9.70 26.23
N TYR A 168 -23.59 8.67 25.37
CA TYR A 168 -24.68 7.70 25.21
C TYR A 168 -24.97 6.91 26.48
N ARG A 169 -23.94 6.38 27.16
CA ARG A 169 -24.09 5.57 28.38
C ARG A 169 -24.70 6.37 29.53
N ALA A 170 -24.35 7.66 29.68
CA ALA A 170 -24.88 8.50 30.75
C ALA A 170 -26.40 8.74 30.64
N VAL A 171 -26.92 8.80 29.41
CA VAL A 171 -28.36 8.95 29.14
C VAL A 171 -29.06 7.63 28.78
N ASN A 172 -28.35 6.51 28.84
CA ASN A 172 -28.85 5.17 28.54
C ASN A 172 -29.43 5.05 27.11
N LEU A 173 -28.75 5.69 26.15
CA LEU A 173 -28.93 5.45 24.73
C LEU A 173 -28.07 4.26 24.27
N GLU A 174 -28.48 3.62 23.18
CA GLU A 174 -27.68 2.59 22.53
C GLU A 174 -26.43 3.21 21.90
N LEU A 175 -25.30 2.48 21.97
CA LEU A 175 -24.06 2.93 21.37
C LEU A 175 -24.07 2.68 19.85
N PRO A 176 -23.65 3.65 19.03
CA PRO A 176 -23.27 3.39 17.65
C PRO A 176 -22.25 2.23 17.54
N PRO A 177 -22.26 1.41 16.47
CA PRO A 177 -21.37 0.26 16.31
C PRO A 177 -19.89 0.55 16.53
N TYR A 178 -19.40 1.67 15.99
CA TYR A 178 -18.01 2.11 16.12
C TYR A 178 -17.59 2.45 17.56
N LEU A 179 -18.54 2.49 18.52
CA LEU A 179 -18.30 2.69 19.96
C LEU A 179 -18.54 1.43 20.81
N GLN A 180 -19.04 0.33 20.23
CA GLN A 180 -19.42 -0.86 21.01
C GLN A 180 -18.21 -1.71 21.43
N ASP A 181 -17.21 -1.87 20.54
CA ASP A 181 -16.00 -2.66 20.80
C ASP A 181 -14.74 -1.82 20.56
N LEU A 182 -14.34 -1.06 21.58
CA LEU A 182 -13.20 -0.13 21.51
C LEU A 182 -11.85 -0.84 21.24
N TRP A 183 -11.73 -2.13 21.59
CA TRP A 183 -10.58 -3.00 21.26
C TRP A 183 -10.86 -4.45 21.68
N THR A 184 -10.91 -5.40 20.75
CA THR A 184 -10.92 -6.84 21.04
C THR A 184 -9.57 -7.45 20.70
N ASN A 185 -9.05 -8.35 21.54
CA ASN A 185 -7.88 -9.15 21.16
C ASN A 185 -8.27 -10.10 20.02
N PRO A 186 -7.35 -10.39 19.09
CA PRO A 186 -7.62 -11.36 18.04
C PRO A 186 -7.88 -12.75 18.62
N ALA A 187 -8.64 -13.57 17.88
CA ALA A 187 -8.81 -14.97 18.18
C ALA A 187 -7.46 -15.69 18.17
N ILE A 188 -7.28 -16.62 19.09
CA ILE A 188 -6.10 -17.48 19.11
C ILE A 188 -6.40 -18.68 18.20
N PRO A 189 -5.58 -18.94 17.16
CA PRO A 189 -5.79 -20.10 16.31
C PRO A 189 -5.59 -21.40 17.11
N THR A 190 -6.36 -22.44 16.78
CA THR A 190 -6.18 -23.77 17.35
C THR A 190 -4.89 -24.42 16.85
N THR A 191 -4.57 -24.17 15.58
CA THR A 191 -3.28 -24.50 14.95
C THR A 191 -2.74 -23.21 14.32
N PRO A 192 -1.57 -22.69 14.73
CA PRO A 192 -1.00 -21.49 14.13
C PRO A 192 -0.44 -21.78 12.74
N ALA A 193 -0.46 -20.77 11.85
CA ALA A 193 0.22 -20.86 10.56
C ALA A 193 1.71 -21.15 10.74
N SER A 194 2.27 -22.01 9.89
CA SER A 194 3.67 -22.45 9.96
C SER A 194 4.50 -22.17 8.71
N GLY A 195 3.89 -21.71 7.63
CA GLY A 195 4.57 -21.37 6.39
C GLY A 195 3.60 -21.12 5.23
N ILE A 196 4.15 -20.99 4.03
CA ILE A 196 3.37 -20.85 2.80
C ILE A 196 2.63 -22.16 2.46
N ILE A 197 1.48 -22.03 1.78
CA ILE A 197 0.69 -23.17 1.28
C ILE A 197 0.36 -23.00 -0.21
N GLU A 198 0.06 -24.11 -0.88
CA GLU A 198 -0.30 -24.14 -2.31
C GLU A 198 -1.54 -25.02 -2.51
N PRO A 199 -2.72 -24.65 -1.98
CA PRO A 199 -3.92 -25.48 -2.10
C PRO A 199 -4.42 -25.54 -3.54
N MET A 200 -5.10 -26.63 -3.89
CA MET A 200 -5.86 -26.79 -5.12
C MET A 200 -7.29 -26.30 -4.87
N ILE A 201 -7.70 -25.23 -5.55
CA ILE A 201 -9.02 -24.62 -5.36
C ILE A 201 -10.07 -25.45 -6.12
N ASP A 202 -10.52 -26.52 -5.49
CA ASP A 202 -11.48 -27.49 -6.05
C ASP A 202 -12.64 -27.80 -5.11
N GLY A 203 -12.64 -27.25 -3.89
CA GLY A 203 -13.68 -27.45 -2.90
C GLY A 203 -13.52 -28.73 -2.09
N VAL A 204 -12.37 -29.43 -2.19
CA VAL A 204 -12.07 -30.67 -1.50
C VAL A 204 -10.78 -30.54 -0.70
N ALA A 205 -10.90 -30.58 0.63
CA ALA A 205 -9.75 -30.51 1.52
C ALA A 205 -8.92 -31.82 1.52
N LEU A 206 -7.86 -31.87 0.73
CA LEU A 206 -6.98 -33.04 0.63
C LEU A 206 -6.03 -33.15 1.84
N PRO A 207 -5.60 -34.37 2.21
CA PRO A 207 -4.62 -34.56 3.28
C PRO A 207 -3.30 -33.82 2.99
N GLY A 208 -2.86 -32.98 3.94
CA GLY A 208 -1.58 -32.26 3.86
C GLY A 208 -1.62 -30.98 3.02
N GLU A 209 -2.76 -30.67 2.40
CA GLU A 209 -2.94 -29.48 1.56
C GLU A 209 -2.93 -28.17 2.37
N TRP A 210 -3.59 -28.19 3.53
CA TRP A 210 -3.78 -27.04 4.41
C TRP A 210 -2.84 -27.04 5.63
N ASP A 211 -1.84 -27.93 5.71
CA ASP A 211 -0.97 -28.14 6.90
C ASP A 211 -0.18 -26.88 7.34
N GLY A 212 0.03 -25.91 6.44
CA GLY A 212 0.73 -24.65 6.75
C GLY A 212 -0.16 -23.50 7.22
N SER A 213 -1.49 -23.66 7.16
CA SER A 213 -2.48 -22.61 7.46
C SER A 213 -2.76 -22.44 8.95
N ALA A 214 -3.26 -21.26 9.33
CA ALA A 214 -3.84 -21.05 10.65
C ALA A 214 -5.28 -21.57 10.68
N GLN A 215 -5.61 -22.37 11.69
CA GLN A 215 -6.94 -22.95 11.89
C GLN A 215 -7.68 -22.25 13.03
N TYR A 216 -8.97 -21.98 12.81
CA TYR A 216 -9.87 -21.39 13.79
C TYR A 216 -11.16 -22.20 13.89
N ASP A 217 -11.66 -22.38 15.11
CA ASP A 217 -12.96 -23.00 15.37
C ASP A 217 -14.07 -21.95 15.35
N ALA A 218 -15.26 -22.37 14.91
CA ALA A 218 -16.49 -21.60 14.96
C ALA A 218 -17.43 -22.22 16.02
N PRO A 219 -17.31 -21.83 17.31
CA PRO A 219 -17.98 -22.55 18.40
C PRO A 219 -19.47 -22.23 18.56
N VAL A 220 -20.04 -21.34 17.72
CA VAL A 220 -21.40 -20.79 17.91
C VAL A 220 -22.26 -21.13 16.72
N SER A 221 -22.88 -22.31 16.76
CA SER A 221 -23.72 -22.82 15.67
C SER A 221 -24.65 -21.77 15.01
N GLY A 222 -24.44 -21.52 13.72
CA GLY A 222 -25.31 -20.84 12.77
C GLY A 222 -26.58 -21.59 12.38
N GLY A 223 -26.77 -22.83 12.82
CA GLY A 223 -28.06 -23.52 12.76
C GLY A 223 -28.38 -24.15 11.40
N THR A 224 -28.82 -23.37 10.40
CA THR A 224 -29.14 -23.88 9.05
C THR A 224 -28.18 -23.39 7.97
N PHE A 225 -27.11 -22.72 8.37
CA PHE A 225 -25.93 -22.45 7.56
C PHE A 225 -24.76 -22.28 8.54
N ASP A 226 -24.40 -23.40 9.16
CA ASP A 226 -23.37 -23.52 10.20
C ASP A 226 -21.98 -23.38 9.60
N ILE A 227 -21.07 -22.73 10.32
CA ILE A 227 -19.63 -22.79 10.05
C ILE A 227 -19.03 -23.67 11.13
N ASP A 228 -18.31 -24.72 10.75
CA ASP A 228 -17.61 -25.61 11.68
C ASP A 228 -16.21 -25.05 12.01
N GLN A 229 -15.44 -24.78 10.96
CA GLN A 229 -14.05 -24.33 11.04
C GLN A 229 -13.72 -23.43 9.86
N PHE A 230 -12.70 -22.60 10.01
CA PHE A 230 -12.10 -21.96 8.85
C PHE A 230 -10.58 -21.86 9.01
N PHE A 231 -9.90 -21.84 7.88
CA PHE A 231 -8.45 -21.87 7.75
C PHE A 231 -8.00 -20.66 6.95
N ILE A 232 -6.90 -20.04 7.36
CA ILE A 232 -6.26 -18.95 6.63
C ILE A 232 -4.80 -19.33 6.37
N GLY A 233 -4.43 -19.40 5.09
CA GLY A 233 -3.05 -19.56 4.64
C GLY A 233 -2.66 -18.47 3.64
N TYR A 234 -1.42 -18.49 3.20
CA TYR A 234 -0.90 -17.54 2.22
C TYR A 234 0.25 -18.17 1.43
N ASP A 235 0.55 -17.63 0.25
CA ASP A 235 1.78 -17.87 -0.51
C ASP A 235 2.54 -16.56 -0.74
N SER A 236 3.27 -16.43 -1.83
CA SER A 236 3.96 -15.20 -2.26
C SER A 236 3.07 -14.21 -3.01
N SER A 237 1.76 -14.42 -3.14
CA SER A 237 0.85 -13.57 -3.93
C SER A 237 -0.60 -13.53 -3.43
N ASN A 238 -1.05 -14.56 -2.71
CA ASN A 238 -2.44 -14.82 -2.39
C ASN A 238 -2.62 -15.12 -0.91
N VAL A 239 -3.79 -14.72 -0.41
CA VAL A 239 -4.39 -15.26 0.80
C VAL A 239 -5.34 -16.38 0.39
N PHE A 240 -5.21 -17.52 1.05
CA PHE A 240 -6.11 -18.65 0.88
C PHE A 240 -7.02 -18.76 2.09
N VAL A 241 -8.32 -18.87 1.85
CA VAL A 241 -9.30 -19.10 2.91
C VAL A 241 -10.08 -20.36 2.60
N ARG A 242 -10.09 -21.29 3.54
CA ARG A 242 -10.99 -22.45 3.51
C ARG A 242 -12.02 -22.33 4.61
N ILE A 243 -13.27 -22.61 4.29
CA ILE A 243 -14.39 -22.55 5.22
C ILE A 243 -15.13 -23.88 5.16
N ASP A 244 -15.12 -24.59 6.29
CA ASP A 244 -15.89 -25.81 6.50
C ASP A 244 -17.27 -25.37 6.98
N ALA A 245 -18.27 -25.41 6.09
CA ALA A 245 -19.64 -24.94 6.35
C ALA A 245 -20.66 -25.79 5.57
N ASP A 246 -21.95 -25.68 5.92
CA ASP A 246 -23.03 -26.28 5.12
C ASP A 246 -22.90 -25.86 3.63
N THR A 247 -23.05 -26.82 2.71
CA THR A 247 -22.78 -26.64 1.28
C THR A 247 -24.09 -26.50 0.48
N PRO A 248 -24.04 -26.15 -0.84
CA PRO A 248 -25.24 -26.11 -1.68
C PRO A 248 -26.08 -27.40 -1.67
N THR A 249 -25.45 -28.56 -1.46
CA THR A 249 -26.15 -29.84 -1.36
C THR A 249 -26.95 -29.99 -0.07
N ASP A 250 -26.54 -29.33 1.01
CA ASP A 250 -27.21 -29.35 2.31
C ASP A 250 -28.44 -28.42 2.33
N PHE A 251 -28.35 -27.30 1.60
CA PHE A 251 -29.38 -26.25 1.56
C PHE A 251 -30.75 -26.71 1.05
N GLU A 252 -30.79 -27.71 0.14
CA GLU A 252 -32.03 -28.24 -0.45
C GLU A 252 -33.05 -28.72 0.60
N THR A 253 -32.58 -29.02 1.82
CA THR A 253 -33.41 -29.47 2.94
C THR A 253 -33.52 -28.48 4.10
N GLN A 254 -32.78 -27.36 4.03
CA GLN A 254 -32.58 -26.43 5.13
C GLN A 254 -33.22 -25.04 4.90
N SER A 255 -33.24 -24.51 3.66
CA SER A 255 -33.86 -23.19 3.39
C SER A 255 -35.38 -23.26 3.53
N SER A 256 -35.92 -22.49 4.47
CA SER A 256 -37.33 -22.59 4.87
C SER A 256 -38.26 -21.62 4.13
N ASN A 257 -37.72 -20.59 3.46
CA ASN A 257 -38.50 -19.48 2.87
C ASN A 257 -38.15 -19.12 1.40
N GLY A 258 -37.16 -19.79 0.78
CA GLY A 258 -36.69 -19.43 -0.57
C GLY A 258 -35.67 -18.30 -0.59
N ASP A 259 -35.11 -17.97 0.57
CA ASP A 259 -33.99 -17.04 0.74
C ASP A 259 -32.73 -17.63 0.08
N ALA A 260 -31.90 -16.76 -0.49
CA ALA A 260 -30.66 -17.16 -1.15
C ALA A 260 -29.52 -17.29 -0.13
N PRO A 261 -28.62 -18.28 -0.27
CA PRO A 261 -27.45 -18.38 0.60
C PRO A 261 -26.45 -17.26 0.28
N ASP A 262 -25.74 -16.80 1.30
CA ASP A 262 -24.58 -15.91 1.17
C ASP A 262 -23.46 -16.36 2.12
N LEU A 263 -22.22 -16.33 1.62
CA LEU A 263 -21.02 -16.61 2.39
C LEU A 263 -19.98 -15.54 2.07
N ALA A 264 -19.64 -14.73 3.06
CA ALA A 264 -18.78 -13.56 2.88
C ALA A 264 -17.66 -13.49 3.91
N ILE A 265 -16.48 -13.05 3.45
CA ILE A 265 -15.27 -12.85 4.25
C ILE A 265 -15.03 -11.34 4.36
N TYR A 266 -15.01 -10.83 5.58
CA TYR A 266 -14.81 -9.43 5.90
C TYR A 266 -13.37 -9.22 6.37
N PHE A 267 -12.68 -8.27 5.74
CA PHE A 267 -11.33 -7.86 6.10
C PHE A 267 -11.34 -6.45 6.69
N MET A 268 -10.69 -6.30 7.83
CA MET A 268 -10.38 -5.01 8.42
C MET A 268 -9.48 -4.21 7.49
N GLN A 269 -9.56 -2.88 7.57
CA GLN A 269 -8.55 -2.00 6.97
C GLN A 269 -7.13 -2.51 7.35
N PRO A 270 -6.27 -2.82 6.35
CA PRO A 270 -4.90 -3.27 6.59
C PRO A 270 -4.13 -2.30 7.48
N ASN A 271 -3.39 -2.86 8.45
CA ASN A 271 -2.62 -2.13 9.46
C ASN A 271 -3.40 -1.07 10.26
N ALA A 272 -4.73 -1.14 10.30
CA ALA A 272 -5.50 -0.24 11.15
C ALA A 272 -5.14 -0.45 12.62
N VAL A 273 -4.38 0.50 13.18
CA VAL A 273 -3.99 0.54 14.60
C VAL A 273 -5.04 1.30 15.41
N ASN A 274 -5.72 2.28 14.80
CA ASN A 274 -6.89 2.95 15.35
C ASN A 274 -8.17 2.49 14.63
N PHE A 275 -9.36 2.78 15.17
CA PHE A 275 -10.63 2.42 14.50
C PHE A 275 -11.36 3.65 13.95
N ASN A 276 -10.65 4.77 13.73
CA ASN A 276 -11.21 5.97 13.09
C ASN A 276 -10.84 6.01 11.61
N GLU A 277 -10.98 4.85 10.97
CA GLU A 277 -10.67 4.64 9.57
C GLU A 277 -11.80 5.14 8.67
N ALA A 278 -11.47 6.06 7.77
CA ALA A 278 -12.40 6.56 6.77
C ALA A 278 -12.87 5.45 5.82
N GLU A 279 -14.09 5.61 5.29
CA GLU A 279 -14.69 4.66 4.35
C GLU A 279 -14.66 3.19 4.85
N THR A 280 -14.93 2.95 6.14
CA THR A 280 -15.05 1.61 6.73
C THR A 280 -16.44 1.34 7.30
N ASN A 281 -16.85 0.08 7.28
CA ASN A 281 -18.15 -0.38 7.76
C ASN A 281 -17.98 -1.25 9.02
N PHE A 282 -18.96 -1.22 9.92
CA PHE A 282 -18.92 -1.96 11.19
C PHE A 282 -19.97 -3.05 11.27
N ARG A 283 -20.82 -3.17 10.25
CA ARG A 283 -21.90 -4.16 10.19
C ARG A 283 -21.75 -5.15 9.03
N THR A 284 -22.27 -6.35 9.25
CA THR A 284 -22.51 -7.34 8.18
C THR A 284 -23.52 -6.80 7.17
N TYR A 285 -23.40 -7.26 5.92
CA TYR A 285 -24.20 -6.77 4.80
C TYR A 285 -25.70 -7.09 4.95
N TYR A 286 -26.06 -8.32 5.31
CA TYR A 286 -27.46 -8.78 5.34
C TYR A 286 -28.10 -8.65 6.72
N GLY A 287 -27.55 -9.29 7.76
CA GLY A 287 -28.17 -9.28 9.09
C GLY A 287 -27.87 -8.04 9.94
N ASN A 288 -27.03 -7.10 9.46
CA ASN A 288 -26.63 -5.87 10.16
C ASN A 288 -26.03 -6.10 11.57
N GLN A 289 -25.49 -7.29 11.83
CA GLN A 289 -24.79 -7.60 13.07
C GLN A 289 -23.42 -6.90 13.10
N ILE A 290 -22.88 -6.67 14.30
CA ILE A 290 -21.65 -5.90 14.48
C ILE A 290 -20.43 -6.80 14.27
N LEU A 291 -19.53 -6.39 13.37
CA LEU A 291 -18.29 -7.11 13.04
C LEU A 291 -17.24 -6.98 14.15
N GLY A 292 -17.19 -5.83 14.84
CA GLY A 292 -16.22 -5.56 15.90
C GLY A 292 -14.85 -5.07 15.41
N PHE A 293 -14.75 -4.65 14.14
CA PHE A 293 -13.60 -3.96 13.55
C PHE A 293 -14.06 -3.08 12.36
N PRO A 294 -13.27 -2.06 11.95
CA PRO A 294 -13.55 -1.25 10.76
C PRO A 294 -13.26 -2.06 9.48
N SER A 295 -14.29 -2.68 8.91
CA SER A 295 -14.19 -3.50 7.70
C SER A 295 -14.02 -2.61 6.47
N LYS A 296 -12.96 -2.84 5.69
CA LYS A 296 -12.72 -2.13 4.42
C LYS A 296 -13.12 -2.96 3.22
N TYR A 297 -12.85 -4.27 3.27
CA TYR A 297 -13.10 -5.18 2.16
C TYR A 297 -14.06 -6.31 2.58
N MET A 298 -14.89 -6.74 1.65
CA MET A 298 -15.75 -7.91 1.78
C MET A 298 -15.62 -8.74 0.50
N VAL A 299 -15.22 -10.01 0.63
CA VAL A 299 -15.16 -10.99 -0.46
C VAL A 299 -16.32 -11.95 -0.28
N ALA A 300 -17.27 -11.94 -1.22
CA ALA A 300 -18.47 -12.76 -1.15
C ALA A 300 -18.46 -13.85 -2.24
N PHE A 301 -18.83 -15.08 -1.88
CA PHE A 301 -18.98 -16.18 -2.83
C PHE A 301 -20.13 -15.89 -3.80
N ASP A 302 -19.88 -16.03 -5.10
CA ASP A 302 -20.90 -15.79 -6.13
C ASP A 302 -21.60 -17.10 -6.52
N PHE A 303 -22.66 -17.44 -5.78
CA PHE A 303 -23.47 -18.63 -6.03
C PHE A 303 -24.12 -18.68 -7.42
N ASP A 304 -24.32 -17.53 -8.08
CA ASP A 304 -24.90 -17.49 -9.44
C ASP A 304 -23.90 -17.97 -10.51
N THR A 305 -22.61 -18.00 -10.17
CA THR A 305 -21.52 -18.45 -11.06
C THR A 305 -21.07 -19.88 -10.78
N LEU A 306 -21.64 -20.52 -9.76
CA LEU A 306 -21.32 -21.89 -9.38
C LEU A 306 -21.65 -22.85 -10.52
N ARG A 307 -20.66 -23.65 -10.89
CA ARG A 307 -20.76 -24.69 -11.92
C ARG A 307 -20.99 -26.06 -11.30
N ASP A 308 -21.38 -27.00 -12.15
CA ASP A 308 -21.56 -28.41 -11.77
C ASP A 308 -20.24 -29.08 -11.30
N ASP A 309 -19.09 -28.49 -11.62
CA ASP A 309 -17.75 -28.91 -11.20
C ASP A 309 -17.30 -28.26 -9.87
N GLY A 310 -18.19 -27.56 -9.17
CA GLY A 310 -17.90 -26.90 -7.89
C GLY A 310 -17.21 -25.55 -8.01
N ARG A 311 -16.63 -25.19 -9.16
CA ARG A 311 -15.93 -23.91 -9.33
C ARG A 311 -16.90 -22.74 -9.46
N ALA A 312 -16.50 -21.61 -8.89
CA ALA A 312 -17.26 -20.37 -8.93
C ALA A 312 -16.33 -19.16 -9.02
N LYS A 313 -16.93 -17.97 -8.93
CA LYS A 313 -16.25 -16.70 -8.71
C LYS A 313 -16.55 -16.18 -7.32
N TRP A 314 -15.73 -15.25 -6.87
CA TRP A 314 -16.08 -14.37 -5.75
C TRP A 314 -16.15 -12.92 -6.22
N ASN A 315 -16.91 -12.12 -5.48
CA ASN A 315 -17.10 -10.70 -5.72
C ASN A 315 -16.47 -9.89 -4.59
N LEU A 316 -15.69 -8.87 -4.96
CA LEU A 316 -15.04 -7.97 -4.02
C LEU A 316 -15.86 -6.69 -3.87
N PHE A 317 -16.16 -6.35 -2.64
CA PHE A 317 -16.81 -5.10 -2.25
C PHE A 317 -15.89 -4.27 -1.37
N THR A 318 -15.83 -2.98 -1.66
CA THR A 318 -15.18 -1.97 -0.82
C THR A 318 -16.21 -1.17 -0.03
N ALA A 319 -15.93 -0.95 1.26
CA ALA A 319 -16.74 -0.10 2.11
C ALA A 319 -16.62 1.37 1.71
N LYS A 320 -17.72 2.12 1.90
CA LYS A 320 -17.79 3.58 1.72
C LYS A 320 -18.23 4.31 2.99
N GLY A 321 -18.25 3.60 4.12
CA GLY A 321 -18.73 4.13 5.38
C GLY A 321 -20.24 4.39 5.36
N LYS A 322 -20.67 5.23 6.30
CA LYS A 322 -22.08 5.55 6.51
C LYS A 322 -22.50 6.75 5.64
N THR A 323 -23.43 6.52 4.72
CA THR A 323 -24.09 7.58 3.94
C THR A 323 -25.54 7.70 4.38
N GLY A 324 -25.89 8.82 5.03
CA GLY A 324 -27.20 8.97 5.66
C GLY A 324 -27.32 8.06 6.89
N GLU A 325 -28.29 7.14 6.89
CA GLU A 325 -28.53 6.22 8.02
C GLU A 325 -27.96 4.80 7.81
N GLN A 326 -27.41 4.51 6.63
CA GLN A 326 -26.97 3.16 6.26
C GLN A 326 -25.50 3.15 5.85
N GLU A 327 -24.82 2.06 6.16
CA GLU A 327 -23.50 1.76 5.64
C GLU A 327 -23.61 1.36 4.17
N GLN A 328 -22.59 1.70 3.38
CA GLN A 328 -22.57 1.43 1.95
C GLN A 328 -21.39 0.54 1.56
N TRP A 329 -21.68 -0.43 0.71
CA TRP A 329 -20.72 -1.32 0.08
C TRP A 329 -20.82 -1.14 -1.44
N VAL A 330 -19.68 -1.08 -2.12
CA VAL A 330 -19.59 -0.93 -3.57
C VAL A 330 -18.83 -2.11 -4.14
N LEU A 331 -19.41 -2.78 -5.14
CA LEU A 331 -18.71 -3.82 -5.91
C LEU A 331 -17.54 -3.17 -6.66
N SER A 332 -16.32 -3.57 -6.32
CA SER A 332 -15.08 -3.03 -6.88
C SER A 332 -14.36 -4.01 -7.80
N GLY A 333 -14.65 -5.32 -7.67
CA GLY A 333 -14.00 -6.36 -8.46
C GLY A 333 -14.75 -7.69 -8.43
N SER A 334 -14.33 -8.61 -9.29
CA SER A 334 -14.82 -9.99 -9.34
C SER A 334 -13.69 -10.88 -9.87
N SER A 335 -13.57 -12.06 -9.31
CA SER A 335 -12.48 -12.98 -9.61
C SER A 335 -12.60 -13.63 -10.99
N SER A 336 -11.54 -14.34 -11.38
CA SER A 336 -11.64 -15.32 -12.45
C SER A 336 -12.44 -16.53 -11.97
N LEU A 337 -13.04 -17.24 -12.92
CA LEU A 337 -13.74 -18.49 -12.63
C LEU A 337 -12.71 -19.54 -12.16
N GLY A 338 -12.96 -20.15 -10.99
CA GLY A 338 -12.05 -21.12 -10.37
C GLY A 338 -11.14 -20.53 -9.30
N ASP A 339 -11.21 -19.21 -9.04
CA ASP A 339 -10.53 -18.59 -7.89
C ASP A 339 -11.31 -18.82 -6.57
N CYS A 340 -12.51 -19.39 -6.65
CA CYS A 340 -13.13 -20.12 -5.54
C CYS A 340 -13.81 -21.40 -6.05
N ALA A 341 -14.03 -22.32 -5.12
CA ALA A 341 -14.74 -23.57 -5.37
C ALA A 341 -15.49 -24.05 -4.12
N VAL A 342 -16.48 -24.92 -4.33
CA VAL A 342 -17.20 -25.63 -3.26
C VAL A 342 -17.58 -27.05 -3.70
N ASP A 343 -17.21 -28.04 -2.87
CA ASP A 343 -17.74 -29.40 -2.89
C ASP A 343 -17.98 -29.87 -1.45
N ASP A 344 -16.95 -30.35 -0.74
CA ASP A 344 -16.99 -30.69 0.68
C ASP A 344 -16.75 -29.45 1.57
N VAL A 345 -15.98 -28.48 1.08
CA VAL A 345 -15.62 -27.23 1.77
C VAL A 345 -15.62 -26.07 0.77
N TYR A 346 -15.72 -24.84 1.27
CA TYR A 346 -15.51 -23.66 0.43
C TYR A 346 -14.04 -23.25 0.45
N GLU A 347 -13.47 -22.97 -0.72
CA GLU A 347 -12.09 -22.54 -0.86
C GLU A 347 -12.01 -21.25 -1.68
N PHE A 348 -11.16 -20.32 -1.23
CA PHE A 348 -10.94 -19.02 -1.86
C PHE A 348 -9.44 -18.81 -2.06
N MET A 349 -9.08 -18.38 -3.26
CA MET A 349 -7.80 -17.78 -3.58
C MET A 349 -8.02 -16.29 -3.84
N ILE A 350 -7.47 -15.45 -2.98
CA ILE A 350 -7.67 -14.00 -3.01
C ILE A 350 -6.29 -13.35 -3.15
N PRO A 351 -5.98 -12.68 -4.27
CA PRO A 351 -4.76 -11.90 -4.38
C PRO A 351 -4.73 -10.85 -3.26
N TRP A 352 -3.66 -10.81 -2.47
CA TRP A 352 -3.62 -9.92 -1.31
C TRP A 352 -3.69 -8.43 -1.69
N SER A 353 -3.27 -8.07 -2.91
CA SER A 353 -3.31 -6.69 -3.42
C SER A 353 -4.74 -6.21 -3.62
N GLU A 354 -5.67 -7.11 -3.96
CA GLU A 354 -7.09 -6.78 -4.09
C GLU A 354 -7.74 -6.39 -2.76
N ILE A 355 -7.17 -6.84 -1.64
CA ILE A 355 -7.61 -6.51 -0.28
C ILE A 355 -6.64 -5.57 0.45
N GLY A 356 -5.78 -4.86 -0.30
CA GLY A 356 -4.88 -3.81 0.21
C GLY A 356 -3.77 -4.32 1.15
N LEU A 357 -3.47 -5.62 1.10
CA LEU A 357 -2.42 -6.24 1.90
C LEU A 357 -1.07 -6.25 1.15
N SER A 358 0.01 -6.14 1.92
CA SER A 358 1.40 -6.22 1.44
C SER A 358 2.25 -7.03 2.45
N PRO A 359 3.47 -7.47 2.11
CA PRO A 359 4.35 -8.13 3.08
C PRO A 359 4.48 -7.31 4.36
N ARG A 360 4.58 -8.00 5.51
CA ARG A 360 4.61 -7.40 6.86
C ARG A 360 3.31 -6.75 7.31
N TYR A 361 2.29 -6.64 6.45
CA TYR A 361 1.01 -6.09 6.85
C TYR A 361 0.23 -7.10 7.69
N SER A 362 -0.66 -6.56 8.51
CA SER A 362 -1.64 -7.32 9.26
C SER A 362 -3.05 -6.87 8.93
N THR A 363 -3.99 -7.80 9.01
CA THR A 363 -5.42 -7.50 8.98
C THR A 363 -6.18 -8.44 9.91
N ARG A 364 -7.43 -8.10 10.17
CA ARG A 364 -8.38 -8.91 10.91
C ARG A 364 -9.45 -9.45 9.99
N VAL A 365 -9.85 -10.70 10.22
CA VAL A 365 -10.75 -11.43 9.33
C VAL A 365 -11.92 -12.01 10.13
N LYS A 366 -13.11 -11.93 9.54
CA LYS A 366 -14.31 -12.66 9.96
C LYS A 366 -15.02 -13.25 8.75
N VAL A 367 -15.59 -14.43 8.91
CA VAL A 367 -16.44 -15.11 7.95
C VAL A 367 -17.89 -15.01 8.46
N VAL A 368 -18.82 -14.75 7.55
CA VAL A 368 -20.24 -14.64 7.84
C VAL A 368 -21.02 -15.50 6.86
N SER A 369 -21.85 -16.38 7.39
CA SER A 369 -22.88 -17.09 6.63
C SER A 369 -24.23 -16.40 6.83
N ALA A 370 -25.03 -16.27 5.79
CA ALA A 370 -26.32 -15.59 5.86
C ALA A 370 -27.36 -16.19 4.90
N TRP A 371 -28.64 -15.91 5.19
CA TRP A 371 -29.76 -16.09 4.27
C TRP A 371 -30.26 -14.72 3.82
N ALA A 372 -30.12 -14.42 2.53
CA ALA A 372 -30.54 -13.16 1.92
C ALA A 372 -32.00 -13.25 1.43
N GLU A 373 -32.86 -12.36 1.93
CA GLU A 373 -34.24 -12.22 1.43
C GLU A 373 -34.24 -11.49 0.08
N SER A 374 -33.31 -10.55 -0.12
CA SER A 374 -32.97 -9.92 -1.40
C SER A 374 -31.53 -9.45 -1.43
N LEU A 375 -31.05 -8.95 -2.58
CA LEU A 375 -29.70 -8.36 -2.71
C LEU A 375 -29.57 -6.97 -2.06
N ALA A 376 -30.60 -6.48 -1.37
CA ALA A 376 -30.54 -5.18 -0.71
C ALA A 376 -29.78 -5.25 0.61
N TYR A 377 -28.98 -4.22 0.91
CA TYR A 377 -28.30 -4.07 2.18
C TYR A 377 -29.30 -4.11 3.35
N GLY A 378 -29.01 -4.95 4.34
CA GLY A 378 -29.85 -5.16 5.52
C GLY A 378 -31.08 -6.04 5.31
N ASP A 379 -31.19 -6.72 4.17
CA ASP A 379 -32.36 -7.55 3.80
C ASP A 379 -32.04 -9.05 3.83
N GLY A 380 -31.80 -9.56 5.04
CA GLY A 380 -31.52 -10.96 5.30
C GLY A 380 -31.23 -11.22 6.78
N ILE A 381 -30.74 -12.42 7.08
CA ILE A 381 -30.40 -12.85 8.45
C ILE A 381 -29.03 -13.50 8.43
N ASP A 382 -28.10 -12.96 9.22
CA ASP A 382 -26.82 -13.63 9.47
C ASP A 382 -27.07 -14.86 10.34
N MET A 383 -26.52 -15.98 9.92
CA MET A 383 -26.62 -17.26 10.61
C MET A 383 -25.47 -17.41 11.59
N GLU A 384 -24.23 -17.21 11.12
CA GLU A 384 -23.03 -17.26 11.97
C GLU A 384 -22.02 -16.18 11.60
N ILE A 385 -21.28 -15.71 12.60
CA ILE A 385 -20.11 -14.84 12.43
C ILE A 385 -18.93 -15.53 13.14
N ALA A 386 -17.99 -16.04 12.35
CA ALA A 386 -16.87 -16.83 12.81
C ALA A 386 -15.50 -16.15 12.49
N PRO A 387 -14.53 -16.16 13.41
CA PRO A 387 -14.67 -16.53 14.81
C PRO A 387 -15.39 -15.39 15.58
N PRO A 388 -15.91 -15.65 16.80
CA PRO A 388 -16.55 -14.62 17.61
C PRO A 388 -15.67 -13.38 17.84
N ALA A 389 -14.41 -13.61 18.20
CA ALA A 389 -13.35 -12.61 18.12
C ALA A 389 -12.72 -12.69 16.71
N PRO A 390 -12.33 -11.57 16.08
CA PRO A 390 -11.76 -11.63 14.74
C PRO A 390 -10.44 -12.41 14.71
N ALA A 391 -10.22 -13.20 13.67
CA ALA A 391 -8.92 -13.80 13.42
C ALA A 391 -7.91 -12.74 12.96
N GLU A 392 -6.62 -13.00 13.18
CA GLU A 392 -5.54 -12.12 12.73
C GLU A 392 -4.72 -12.83 11.65
N LEU A 393 -4.52 -12.13 10.55
CA LEU A 393 -3.61 -12.51 9.48
C LEU A 393 -2.43 -11.55 9.53
N VAL A 394 -1.23 -12.08 9.74
CA VAL A 394 0.03 -11.33 9.66
C VAL A 394 0.85 -11.93 8.52
N LEU A 395 1.12 -11.15 7.49
CA LEU A 395 1.96 -11.57 6.38
C LEU A 395 3.43 -11.48 6.80
N PRO A 396 4.23 -12.55 6.69
CA PRO A 396 5.65 -12.48 6.99
C PRO A 396 6.39 -11.59 5.99
N ASP A 397 7.62 -11.23 6.33
CA ASP A 397 8.53 -10.57 5.39
C ASP A 397 9.01 -11.60 4.35
N LEU A 398 8.36 -11.60 3.19
CA LEU A 398 8.73 -12.43 2.04
C LEU A 398 9.50 -11.63 0.99
N GLU A 399 10.00 -10.44 1.35
CA GLU A 399 10.61 -9.54 0.38
C GLU A 399 11.97 -10.01 -0.15
N GLU A 400 11.97 -10.31 -1.45
CA GLU A 400 13.20 -10.50 -2.21
C GLU A 400 13.51 -9.25 -3.02
N TRP A 401 14.69 -8.69 -2.83
CA TRP A 401 15.07 -7.42 -3.42
C TRP A 401 16.02 -7.58 -4.61
N VAL A 402 15.67 -6.94 -5.72
CA VAL A 402 16.46 -6.83 -6.94
C VAL A 402 16.98 -5.41 -7.07
N THR A 403 18.30 -5.21 -7.15
CA THR A 403 18.86 -3.87 -7.32
C THR A 403 18.69 -3.43 -8.77
N LEU A 404 18.06 -2.29 -9.01
CA LEU A 404 17.84 -1.75 -10.35
C LEU A 404 18.89 -0.72 -10.74
N LEU A 405 19.27 0.14 -9.79
CA LEU A 405 20.19 1.25 -10.01
C LEU A 405 21.13 1.42 -8.83
N VAL A 406 22.38 1.73 -9.15
CA VAL A 406 23.32 2.38 -8.24
C VAL A 406 23.86 3.62 -8.95
N LEU A 407 23.40 4.79 -8.54
CA LEU A 407 23.80 6.09 -9.06
C LEU A 407 24.68 6.78 -8.02
N ASN A 408 25.85 7.29 -8.44
CA ASN A 408 26.70 8.11 -7.56
C ASN A 408 26.49 9.56 -7.95
N ASP A 409 26.36 10.41 -6.94
CA ASP A 409 26.18 11.84 -7.08
C ASP A 409 27.51 12.61 -6.83
N THR A 410 27.56 13.90 -7.17
CA THR A 410 28.78 14.70 -7.16
C THR A 410 29.08 15.23 -5.76
N ILE A 411 29.91 14.49 -5.02
CA ILE A 411 30.34 14.87 -3.66
C ILE A 411 30.72 16.36 -3.53
N GLY A 412 30.03 17.05 -2.63
CA GLY A 412 30.30 18.42 -2.22
C GLY A 412 29.56 19.49 -3.03
N ASP A 413 28.52 19.11 -3.77
CA ASP A 413 27.67 20.02 -4.53
C ASP A 413 26.38 20.41 -3.79
N GLU A 414 26.32 20.26 -2.46
CA GLU A 414 25.21 20.73 -1.61
C GLU A 414 25.11 22.27 -1.49
N THR A 415 25.41 22.96 -2.58
CA THR A 415 25.52 24.42 -2.72
C THR A 415 24.29 25.05 -3.36
N GLY A 416 23.22 24.29 -3.62
CA GLY A 416 22.00 24.80 -4.23
C GLY A 416 22.24 25.43 -5.60
N ASP A 417 21.88 26.71 -5.73
CA ASP A 417 22.11 27.53 -6.93
C ASP A 417 23.58 27.97 -7.11
N GLY A 418 24.48 27.53 -6.23
CA GLY A 418 25.93 27.65 -6.35
C GLY A 418 26.61 28.29 -5.14
N ASP A 419 25.87 28.93 -4.23
CA ASP A 419 26.45 29.60 -3.06
C ASP A 419 25.68 29.45 -1.74
N TYR A 420 24.81 28.43 -1.63
CA TYR A 420 24.10 28.17 -0.38
C TYR A 420 25.04 27.90 0.80
N THR A 421 24.63 28.37 1.97
CA THR A 421 25.39 28.35 3.20
C THR A 421 24.55 27.85 4.37
N TYR A 422 25.21 27.12 5.27
CA TYR A 422 24.57 26.49 6.42
C TYR A 422 24.05 27.53 7.42
N PRO A 423 22.99 27.19 8.18
CA PRO A 423 22.55 28.00 9.31
C PRO A 423 23.65 28.13 10.37
N LEU A 424 23.65 29.23 11.11
CA LEU A 424 24.71 29.56 12.07
C LEU A 424 24.64 28.77 13.39
N SER A 425 23.55 28.04 13.64
CA SER A 425 23.41 27.21 14.84
C SER A 425 24.46 26.09 14.88
N SER A 426 24.91 25.74 16.08
CA SER A 426 25.83 24.62 16.30
C SER A 426 25.24 23.26 15.90
N ASP A 427 23.92 23.18 15.80
CA ASP A 427 23.18 21.97 15.46
C ASP A 427 23.45 21.49 14.03
N PHE A 428 23.89 22.38 13.14
CA PHE A 428 24.24 22.06 11.75
C PHE A 428 25.74 21.84 11.55
N VAL A 429 26.54 21.86 12.64
CA VAL A 429 27.98 21.65 12.56
C VAL A 429 28.28 20.15 12.57
N THR A 430 28.92 19.68 11.51
CA THR A 430 29.23 18.26 11.34
C THR A 430 30.61 17.87 11.85
N PRO A 431 30.77 16.63 12.37
CA PRO A 431 32.07 16.03 12.56
C PRO A 431 32.83 15.95 11.22
N ASN A 432 34.05 16.47 11.16
CA ASN A 432 34.93 16.42 9.98
C ASN A 432 34.50 17.22 8.74
N ASN A 433 33.58 18.19 8.88
CA ASN A 433 33.08 18.99 7.74
C ASN A 433 32.40 18.14 6.65
N GLY A 434 31.73 17.04 7.00
CA GLY A 434 30.87 16.32 6.06
C GLY A 434 29.58 17.10 5.75
N GLY A 435 29.04 16.96 4.55
CA GLY A 435 27.82 17.66 4.14
C GLY A 435 26.56 16.99 4.68
N LEU A 436 25.71 17.71 5.41
CA LEU A 436 24.43 17.17 5.90
C LEU A 436 23.45 16.88 4.77
N TRP A 437 23.53 17.64 3.68
CA TRP A 437 22.61 17.55 2.55
C TRP A 437 23.28 17.09 1.25
N ASP A 438 24.58 16.75 1.32
CA ASP A 438 25.40 16.19 0.23
C ASP A 438 24.98 14.74 -0.02
N ALA A 439 24.09 14.53 -1.00
CA ALA A 439 23.79 13.22 -1.52
C ALA A 439 25.04 12.66 -2.20
N GLN A 440 25.42 11.42 -1.88
CA GLN A 440 26.62 10.82 -2.46
C GLN A 440 26.29 9.62 -3.34
N LYS A 441 25.19 8.94 -3.02
CA LYS A 441 24.78 7.74 -3.74
C LYS A 441 23.32 7.42 -3.53
N LEU A 442 22.62 7.11 -4.62
CA LEU A 442 21.28 6.57 -4.61
C LEU A 442 21.30 5.12 -5.10
N THR A 443 20.71 4.21 -4.32
CA THR A 443 20.44 2.84 -4.74
C THR A 443 18.94 2.64 -4.86
N ILE A 444 18.46 2.23 -6.03
CA ILE A 444 17.06 1.83 -6.24
C ILE A 444 17.02 0.32 -6.36
N ARG A 445 16.14 -0.31 -5.59
CA ARG A 445 15.84 -1.75 -5.69
C ARG A 445 14.34 -1.98 -5.64
N GLN A 446 13.88 -3.10 -6.15
CA GLN A 446 12.46 -3.47 -6.09
C GLN A 446 12.31 -4.89 -5.56
N SER A 447 11.21 -5.14 -4.87
CA SER A 447 10.68 -6.47 -4.61
C SER A 447 9.47 -6.74 -5.51
N ALA A 448 8.78 -7.85 -5.29
CA ALA A 448 7.48 -8.06 -5.93
C ALA A 448 6.46 -6.98 -5.52
N TRP A 449 6.67 -6.29 -4.38
CA TRP A 449 5.67 -5.45 -3.72
C TRP A 449 6.07 -3.99 -3.57
N ASN A 450 7.35 -3.72 -3.35
CA ASN A 450 7.83 -2.40 -2.99
C ASN A 450 8.96 -1.97 -3.92
N ALA A 451 9.08 -0.67 -4.13
CA ALA A 451 10.32 -0.03 -4.55
C ALA A 451 11.04 0.48 -3.30
N GLN A 452 12.36 0.47 -3.31
CA GLN A 452 13.15 1.06 -2.24
C GLN A 452 14.22 1.98 -2.81
N PHE A 453 14.30 3.17 -2.23
CA PHE A 453 15.26 4.22 -2.53
C PHE A 453 16.15 4.40 -1.31
N ILE A 454 17.43 4.07 -1.45
CA ILE A 454 18.42 4.15 -0.39
C ILE A 454 19.40 5.26 -0.77
N LEU A 455 19.32 6.38 -0.04
CA LEU A 455 20.16 7.55 -0.21
C LEU A 455 21.28 7.55 0.83
N GLU A 456 22.53 7.50 0.40
CA GLU A 456 23.72 7.73 1.24
C GLU A 456 24.09 9.21 1.18
N VAL A 457 24.27 9.84 2.33
CA VAL A 457 24.64 11.26 2.46
C VAL A 457 26.01 11.45 3.12
N GLY A 458 26.66 12.59 2.88
CA GLY A 458 28.00 12.87 3.37
C GLY A 458 28.15 12.85 4.89
N GLU A 459 27.14 13.35 5.61
CA GLU A 459 27.01 13.24 7.06
C GLU A 459 25.55 13.16 7.49
N MET A 460 25.27 12.39 8.54
CA MET A 460 23.93 12.29 9.10
C MET A 460 24.01 12.23 10.62
N THR A 461 23.12 12.99 11.27
CA THR A 461 22.99 12.98 12.72
C THR A 461 21.53 12.87 13.12
N ASP A 462 21.30 12.37 14.34
CA ASP A 462 20.00 12.37 14.99
C ASP A 462 20.10 13.11 16.34
N ILE A 463 20.43 14.40 16.28
CA ILE A 463 20.59 15.24 17.46
C ILE A 463 19.26 15.67 18.08
N TRP A 464 18.19 15.69 17.27
CA TRP A 464 16.83 16.03 17.70
C TRP A 464 16.05 14.79 18.16
N GLY A 465 16.58 13.57 17.94
CA GLY A 465 16.00 12.32 18.43
C GLY A 465 14.68 11.97 17.74
N LEU A 466 14.60 12.20 16.44
CA LEU A 466 13.38 11.98 15.66
C LEU A 466 13.22 10.50 15.32
N SER A 467 11.99 10.01 15.24
CA SER A 467 11.69 8.57 15.20
C SER A 467 12.13 7.85 13.94
N ASN A 468 12.29 8.56 12.81
CA ASN A 468 12.86 7.96 11.60
C ASN A 468 14.39 7.90 11.65
N GLY A 469 15.05 8.39 12.70
CA GLY A 469 16.49 8.16 12.95
C GLY A 469 17.45 9.17 12.32
N PHE A 470 16.96 10.34 11.89
CA PHE A 470 17.78 11.44 11.36
C PHE A 470 17.13 12.81 11.63
N SER A 471 17.93 13.89 11.67
CA SER A 471 17.45 15.21 12.08
C SER A 471 17.43 16.28 11.00
N HIS A 472 18.27 16.27 9.97
CA HIS A 472 18.48 17.50 9.18
C HIS A 472 17.88 17.48 7.78
N GLN A 473 17.66 16.30 7.23
CA GLN A 473 17.30 16.11 5.83
C GLN A 473 15.77 16.10 5.65
N ILE A 474 15.31 16.70 4.57
CA ILE A 474 14.06 16.35 3.88
C ILE A 474 14.45 15.79 2.52
N VAL A 475 13.83 14.69 2.12
CA VAL A 475 14.05 14.08 0.80
C VAL A 475 12.72 13.97 0.11
N GLN A 476 12.66 14.40 -1.15
CA GLN A 476 11.50 14.23 -2.01
C GLN A 476 11.88 13.48 -3.29
N ILE A 477 11.02 12.53 -3.68
CA ILE A 477 11.17 11.67 -4.85
C ILE A 477 9.95 11.89 -5.73
N TYR A 478 10.15 12.49 -6.89
CA TYR A 478 9.12 12.68 -7.92
C TYR A 478 9.27 11.61 -8.98
N VAL A 479 8.15 10.97 -9.31
CA VAL A 479 8.08 9.79 -10.18
C VAL A 479 7.23 10.13 -11.39
N ASP A 480 7.87 10.11 -12.54
CA ASP A 480 7.25 10.29 -13.84
C ASP A 480 7.12 8.91 -14.51
N GLN A 481 5.87 8.48 -14.60
CA GLN A 481 5.44 7.22 -15.17
C GLN A 481 5.15 7.32 -16.68
N GLY A 482 5.36 8.49 -17.29
CA GLY A 482 5.11 8.75 -18.71
C GLY A 482 3.66 9.09 -19.05
N ASN A 483 2.80 9.35 -18.05
CA ASN A 483 1.37 9.57 -18.25
C ASN A 483 1.02 11.05 -18.47
N THR A 484 1.26 11.52 -19.69
CA THR A 484 1.08 12.94 -20.11
C THR A 484 -0.32 13.56 -19.97
N SER A 485 -1.34 12.84 -19.52
CA SER A 485 -2.71 13.36 -19.38
C SER A 485 -3.01 14.05 -18.05
N TYR A 486 -2.26 13.77 -16.98
CA TYR A 486 -2.52 14.31 -15.64
C TYR A 486 -1.27 14.48 -14.76
N GLY A 487 -0.05 14.28 -15.28
CA GLY A 487 1.17 14.61 -14.54
C GLY A 487 1.21 16.06 -14.06
N SER A 488 1.76 16.29 -12.87
CA SER A 488 1.93 17.61 -12.25
C SER A 488 3.33 18.16 -12.52
N THR A 489 3.43 19.48 -12.65
CA THR A 489 4.71 20.21 -12.68
C THR A 489 5.02 20.88 -11.36
N ASP A 490 4.01 21.12 -10.53
CA ASP A 490 4.20 21.78 -9.25
C ASP A 490 4.91 20.82 -8.31
N MET A 491 6.00 21.24 -7.68
CA MET A 491 6.61 20.49 -6.59
C MET A 491 5.73 20.59 -5.34
N LEU A 492 5.94 19.68 -4.39
CA LEU A 492 5.27 19.72 -3.10
C LEU A 492 5.58 21.03 -2.36
N ASP A 493 4.62 21.47 -1.54
CA ASP A 493 4.68 22.72 -0.79
C ASP A 493 6.06 22.91 -0.11
N GLY A 494 6.58 24.13 -0.16
CA GLY A 494 7.83 24.52 0.50
C GLY A 494 9.13 24.25 -0.29
N ALA A 495 9.11 23.45 -1.35
CA ALA A 495 10.30 23.20 -2.16
C ALA A 495 10.73 24.43 -3.00
N ASN A 496 9.78 25.33 -3.33
CA ASN A 496 9.96 26.55 -4.11
C ASN A 496 10.62 26.32 -5.48
N ALA A 497 10.23 25.25 -6.16
CA ALA A 497 10.69 24.90 -7.50
C ALA A 497 9.58 24.20 -8.29
N GLU A 498 9.78 24.04 -9.60
CA GLU A 498 8.87 23.32 -10.50
C GLU A 498 9.62 22.18 -11.20
N ILE A 499 8.91 21.11 -11.52
CA ILE A 499 9.38 20.06 -12.42
C ILE A 499 9.12 20.49 -13.87
N HIS A 500 10.11 20.31 -14.74
CA HIS A 500 9.99 20.64 -16.16
C HIS A 500 8.79 19.91 -16.79
N PRO A 501 8.00 20.52 -17.70
CA PRO A 501 6.79 19.91 -18.25
C PRO A 501 6.98 18.56 -18.97
N ASP A 502 8.16 18.31 -19.56
CA ASP A 502 8.50 17.02 -20.19
C ASP A 502 8.77 15.90 -19.16
N TRP A 503 8.82 16.25 -17.88
CA TRP A 503 9.12 15.42 -16.71
C TRP A 503 7.99 15.42 -15.68
N ALA A 504 6.78 15.85 -16.07
CA ALA A 504 5.65 15.97 -15.16
C ALA A 504 5.40 14.65 -14.42
N TRP A 505 5.22 14.74 -13.10
CA TRP A 505 5.19 13.59 -12.21
C TRP A 505 3.76 13.13 -11.92
N GLU A 506 3.56 11.83 -11.73
CA GLU A 506 2.29 11.24 -11.31
C GLU A 506 2.23 10.95 -9.81
N VAL A 507 3.39 10.59 -9.23
CA VAL A 507 3.53 10.31 -7.81
C VAL A 507 4.69 11.12 -7.25
N ALA A 508 4.49 11.78 -6.12
CA ALA A 508 5.56 12.41 -5.35
C ALA A 508 5.60 11.78 -3.95
N VAL A 509 6.79 11.47 -3.45
CA VAL A 509 7.01 10.93 -2.10
C VAL A 509 7.89 11.91 -1.34
N SER A 510 7.53 12.23 -0.10
CA SER A 510 8.29 13.09 0.80
C SER A 510 8.55 12.38 2.11
N GLY A 511 9.72 12.60 2.70
CA GLY A 511 10.04 12.06 4.01
C GLY A 511 11.09 12.87 4.75
N THR A 512 10.93 12.91 6.06
CA THR A 512 11.85 13.58 6.99
C THR A 512 12.15 12.67 8.19
N GLY A 513 12.90 13.19 9.17
CA GLY A 513 13.11 12.51 10.45
C GLY A 513 11.83 12.26 11.26
N GLU A 514 10.79 13.05 11.00
CA GLU A 514 9.48 13.00 11.69
C GLU A 514 8.46 12.16 10.87
N PRO A 515 7.78 11.16 11.47
CA PRO A 515 6.84 10.27 10.76
C PRO A 515 5.62 11.00 10.21
N GLY A 516 5.06 11.98 10.93
CA GLY A 516 3.95 12.83 10.47
C GLY A 516 4.29 13.76 9.30
N ALA A 517 5.50 13.65 8.73
CA ALA A 517 5.91 14.36 7.51
C ALA A 517 6.25 13.39 6.37
N VAL A 518 6.01 12.09 6.55
CA VAL A 518 6.16 11.06 5.52
C VAL A 518 4.84 10.92 4.77
N MET A 519 4.87 11.16 3.46
CA MET A 519 3.67 11.12 2.63
C MET A 519 4.00 10.78 1.17
N ALA A 520 3.06 10.14 0.49
CA ALA A 520 2.95 10.10 -0.96
C ALA A 520 1.78 10.97 -1.41
N VAL A 521 1.90 11.58 -2.60
CA VAL A 521 0.90 12.44 -3.22
C VAL A 521 0.62 11.96 -4.63
N GLN A 522 -0.66 11.77 -4.95
CA GLN A 522 -1.12 11.37 -6.28
C GLN A 522 -1.56 12.60 -7.08
N SER A 523 -0.93 12.87 -8.23
CA SER A 523 -1.20 14.09 -9.00
C SER A 523 -2.65 14.17 -9.51
N LEU A 524 -3.25 13.03 -9.88
CA LEU A 524 -4.60 12.96 -10.44
C LEU A 524 -5.68 13.42 -9.46
N THR A 525 -5.52 13.08 -8.18
CA THR A 525 -6.54 13.33 -7.15
C THR A 525 -6.13 14.41 -6.15
N GLY A 526 -4.83 14.71 -6.04
CA GLY A 526 -4.25 15.52 -4.97
C GLY A 526 -4.27 14.81 -3.61
N SER A 527 -4.61 13.52 -3.56
CA SER A 527 -4.69 12.76 -2.31
C SER A 527 -3.31 12.52 -1.74
N THR A 528 -3.17 12.71 -0.43
CA THR A 528 -1.97 12.40 0.35
C THR A 528 -2.17 11.11 1.14
N SER A 529 -1.11 10.32 1.30
CA SER A 529 -1.13 9.11 2.15
C SER A 529 0.25 8.81 2.71
N SER A 530 0.37 8.54 4.00
CA SER A 530 1.57 7.90 4.57
C SER A 530 1.55 6.37 4.37
N ARG A 531 0.41 5.80 3.99
CA ARG A 531 0.26 4.34 3.86
C ARG A 531 1.05 3.84 2.66
N GLY A 532 1.81 2.78 2.88
CA GLY A 532 2.69 2.24 1.86
C GLY A 532 3.94 3.08 1.63
N VAL A 533 4.30 4.00 2.54
CA VAL A 533 5.58 4.71 2.53
C VAL A 533 6.22 4.59 3.91
N ASP A 534 7.31 3.84 4.00
CA ASP A 534 8.13 3.74 5.20
C ASP A 534 9.46 4.47 5.00
N VAL A 535 9.83 5.33 5.95
CA VAL A 535 11.10 6.06 5.93
C VAL A 535 11.91 5.73 7.17
N SER A 536 13.18 5.41 7.00
CA SER A 536 14.10 5.14 8.11
C SER A 536 15.52 5.59 7.78
N GLY A 537 16.25 6.03 8.80
CA GLY A 537 17.62 6.51 8.73
C GLY A 537 18.53 5.71 9.65
N ASP A 538 19.75 5.46 9.19
CA ASP A 538 20.83 4.88 10.00
C ASP A 538 22.03 5.83 10.00
N ALA A 539 22.18 6.58 11.09
CA ALA A 539 23.29 7.53 11.30
C ALA A 539 24.68 6.87 11.28
N ALA A 540 24.79 5.55 11.52
CA ALA A 540 26.08 4.86 11.48
C ALA A 540 26.53 4.57 10.05
N THR A 541 25.61 4.22 9.15
CA THR A 541 25.87 4.01 7.72
C THR A 541 25.64 5.26 6.88
N LYS A 542 25.06 6.31 7.45
CA LYS A 542 24.69 7.57 6.78
C LYS A 542 23.70 7.35 5.63
N THR A 543 22.74 6.45 5.84
CA THR A 543 21.73 6.09 4.83
C THR A 543 20.31 6.44 5.27
N ILE A 544 19.55 7.07 4.38
CA ILE A 544 18.09 7.24 4.48
C ILE A 544 17.44 6.27 3.50
N THR A 545 16.46 5.49 3.95
CA THR A 545 15.79 4.45 3.18
C THR A 545 14.30 4.73 3.12
N PHE A 546 13.79 4.92 1.90
CA PHE A 546 12.37 4.98 1.58
C PHE A 546 11.93 3.63 1.01
N THR A 547 10.97 2.96 1.65
CA THR A 547 10.29 1.78 1.11
C THR A 547 8.88 2.18 0.70
N VAL A 548 8.57 2.08 -0.59
CA VAL A 548 7.33 2.57 -1.18
C VAL A 548 6.58 1.42 -1.85
N SER A 549 5.32 1.21 -1.47
CA SER A 549 4.44 0.21 -2.07
C SER A 549 4.19 0.50 -3.54
N LYS A 550 4.20 -0.54 -4.37
CA LYS A 550 3.84 -0.46 -5.79
C LYS A 550 2.39 -0.07 -6.03
N ASP A 551 1.50 -0.28 -5.06
CA ASP A 551 0.14 0.28 -5.09
C ASP A 551 0.15 1.82 -5.05
N VAL A 552 1.22 2.42 -4.51
CA VAL A 552 1.42 3.86 -4.42
C VAL A 552 2.24 4.38 -5.60
N ILE A 553 3.41 3.77 -5.87
CA ILE A 553 4.39 4.26 -6.86
C ILE A 553 4.20 3.69 -8.28
N GLY A 554 3.40 2.64 -8.43
CA GLY A 554 3.23 1.88 -9.68
C GLY A 554 4.19 0.69 -9.80
N ASP A 555 3.87 -0.24 -10.71
CA ASP A 555 4.59 -1.52 -10.84
C ASP A 555 5.83 -1.48 -11.75
N ASP A 556 5.96 -0.46 -12.60
CA ASP A 556 6.94 -0.43 -13.70
C ASP A 556 8.19 0.42 -13.35
N ILE A 557 8.69 0.22 -12.14
CA ILE A 557 9.84 0.95 -11.55
C ILE A 557 11.04 1.12 -12.51
N PRO A 558 11.45 0.10 -13.31
CA PRO A 558 12.60 0.23 -14.20
C PRO A 558 12.36 1.10 -15.44
N ASN A 559 11.12 1.46 -15.76
CA ASN A 559 10.79 2.29 -16.93
C ASN A 559 10.34 3.71 -16.56
N TYR A 560 10.28 4.03 -15.26
CA TYR A 560 9.98 5.38 -14.78
C TYR A 560 11.21 6.29 -14.82
N ARG A 561 10.93 7.59 -14.73
CA ARG A 561 11.90 8.66 -14.59
C ARG A 561 11.79 9.26 -13.20
N TYR A 562 12.91 9.65 -12.61
CA TYR A 562 12.96 10.10 -11.22
C TYR A 562 13.65 11.44 -11.08
N ILE A 563 13.08 12.32 -10.26
CA ILE A 563 13.73 13.51 -9.74
C ILE A 563 13.82 13.34 -8.22
N VAL A 564 15.04 13.23 -7.69
CA VAL A 564 15.28 13.04 -6.26
C VAL A 564 16.01 14.27 -5.75
N VAL A 565 15.39 14.98 -4.82
CA VAL A 565 15.91 16.24 -4.25
C VAL A 565 16.11 16.11 -2.75
N VAL A 566 17.13 16.79 -2.25
CA VAL A 566 17.47 16.86 -0.83
C VAL A 566 17.45 18.31 -0.37
N GLY A 567 16.89 18.52 0.81
CA GLY A 567 16.82 19.82 1.44
C GLY A 567 16.99 19.76 2.95
N SER A 568 16.82 20.92 3.56
CA SER A 568 16.93 21.09 4.99
C SER A 568 15.56 21.11 5.64
N GLN A 569 15.27 20.17 6.55
CA GLN A 569 13.94 20.07 7.14
C GLN A 569 13.71 21.07 8.28
N ASP A 570 12.54 21.72 8.32
CA ASP A 570 12.08 22.52 9.45
C ASP A 570 10.67 22.06 9.85
N GLY A 571 10.50 21.56 11.07
CA GLY A 571 9.21 21.08 11.57
C GLY A 571 8.09 22.13 11.55
N PHE A 572 8.44 23.41 11.44
CA PHE A 572 7.51 24.56 11.39
C PHE A 572 7.49 25.29 10.05
N GLY A 573 8.36 24.91 9.11
CA GLY A 573 8.41 25.53 7.78
C GLY A 573 7.32 25.00 6.87
N THR A 574 6.98 25.77 5.84
CA THR A 574 5.99 25.37 4.83
C THR A 574 6.42 24.03 4.21
N GLY A 575 5.53 23.04 4.21
CA GLY A 575 5.83 21.69 3.70
C GLY A 575 7.03 21.01 4.37
N LYS A 576 7.38 21.45 5.58
CA LYS A 576 8.54 20.99 6.38
C LYS A 576 9.90 21.39 5.81
N TRP A 577 9.95 22.39 4.92
CA TRP A 577 11.19 22.94 4.38
C TRP A 577 11.71 24.12 5.19
N ARG A 578 13.03 24.20 5.36
CA ARG A 578 13.72 25.37 5.90
C ARG A 578 14.05 26.33 4.76
N ASP A 579 13.70 27.58 4.95
CA ASP A 579 13.94 28.63 3.95
C ASP A 579 15.43 28.96 3.77
N VAL A 580 15.75 29.38 2.54
CA VAL A 580 17.07 29.88 2.13
C VAL A 580 17.03 31.40 1.96
N ASP A 581 17.41 32.14 2.99
CA ASP A 581 17.44 33.59 2.91
C ASP A 581 18.62 34.11 2.07
N ALA A 582 18.58 35.39 1.67
CA ALA A 582 19.76 36.08 1.13
C ALA A 582 20.97 36.13 2.09
N THR A 583 20.78 35.90 3.38
CA THR A 583 21.88 35.81 4.36
C THR A 583 21.52 34.85 5.48
N ALA A 584 22.40 33.89 5.75
CA ALA A 584 22.18 32.86 6.76
C ALA A 584 21.91 33.47 8.14
N SER A 585 20.88 32.95 8.81
CA SER A 585 20.54 33.29 10.19
C SER A 585 20.91 32.15 11.14
N THR A 586 20.43 32.19 12.37
CA THR A 586 20.68 31.08 13.32
C THR A 586 20.06 29.77 12.84
N TRP A 587 18.89 29.83 12.20
CA TRP A 587 18.09 28.65 11.85
C TRP A 587 17.65 28.61 10.39
N THR A 588 17.97 29.60 9.57
CA THR A 588 17.69 29.62 8.13
C THR A 588 19.01 29.56 7.34
N LEU A 589 18.95 28.98 6.15
CA LEU A 589 20.11 28.95 5.24
C LEU A 589 20.36 30.34 4.66
N GLY A 590 21.50 30.52 4.01
CA GLY A 590 21.88 31.76 3.34
C GLY A 590 22.35 31.53 1.91
N GLY A 591 22.20 32.50 1.02
CA GLY A 591 22.70 32.45 -0.36
C GLY A 591 21.61 32.70 -1.40
N GLY A 592 20.36 32.45 -1.03
CA GLY A 592 19.19 32.64 -1.86
C GLY A 592 18.77 34.10 -2.03
N SER A 593 17.46 34.30 -2.17
CA SER A 593 16.85 35.60 -2.40
C SER A 593 15.96 36.03 -1.25
N ASN A 594 15.33 37.21 -1.36
CA ASN A 594 14.23 37.58 -0.47
C ASN A 594 12.94 37.42 -1.28
N PRO A 595 11.78 37.28 -0.62
CA PRO A 595 10.51 37.18 -1.31
C PRO A 595 10.26 38.37 -2.25
N ALA A 596 9.53 38.13 -3.33
CA ALA A 596 9.15 39.18 -4.27
C ALA A 596 8.37 40.29 -3.57
N LEU A 597 8.73 41.55 -3.82
CA LEU A 597 8.22 42.69 -3.06
C LEU A 597 6.72 42.98 -3.25
N ASP A 598 6.13 42.48 -4.33
CA ASP A 598 4.77 42.79 -4.73
C ASP A 598 3.73 41.74 -4.29
N ASP A 599 4.10 40.47 -4.14
CA ASP A 599 3.23 39.41 -3.63
C ASP A 599 3.73 38.73 -2.34
N GLY A 600 5.01 38.90 -2.00
CA GLY A 600 5.63 38.31 -0.82
C GLY A 600 5.96 36.83 -0.95
N ILE A 601 6.06 36.29 -2.18
CA ILE A 601 6.35 34.88 -2.45
C ILE A 601 7.86 34.67 -2.66
N ASP A 602 8.40 33.59 -2.10
CA ASP A 602 9.77 33.13 -2.31
C ASP A 602 9.87 32.32 -3.60
N TYR A 603 10.72 32.75 -4.54
CA TYR A 603 10.90 32.12 -5.85
C TYR A 603 12.23 31.37 -5.98
N ASP A 604 13.16 31.58 -5.04
CA ASP A 604 14.38 30.79 -4.94
C ASP A 604 14.11 29.42 -4.32
N PRO A 605 14.76 28.37 -4.82
CA PRO A 605 14.48 27.01 -4.41
C PRO A 605 15.01 26.72 -3.00
N ASN A 606 14.22 26.03 -2.19
CA ASN A 606 14.70 25.48 -0.91
C ASN A 606 15.48 24.14 -1.11
N VAL A 607 15.55 23.65 -2.35
CA VAL A 607 16.33 22.48 -2.75
C VAL A 607 17.84 22.79 -2.68
N ILE A 608 18.58 21.98 -1.94
CA ILE A 608 20.01 22.15 -1.70
C ILE A 608 20.84 21.28 -2.64
N ASP A 609 20.32 20.10 -2.97
CA ASP A 609 21.00 19.05 -3.73
C ASP A 609 19.96 18.26 -4.56
N ILE A 610 20.36 17.83 -5.75
CA ILE A 610 19.59 17.00 -6.68
C ILE A 610 20.46 15.82 -7.10
N VAL A 611 19.97 14.60 -6.86
CA VAL A 611 20.67 13.39 -7.29
C VAL A 611 20.66 13.25 -8.81
N LEU A 612 21.83 13.33 -9.45
CA LEU A 612 22.00 13.32 -10.91
C LEU A 612 23.16 12.43 -11.39
N ASP A 613 23.12 12.05 -12.67
CA ASP A 613 24.28 11.50 -13.37
C ASP A 613 25.09 12.64 -14.05
N GLY A 614 26.03 13.22 -13.32
CA GLY A 614 26.96 14.24 -13.80
C GLY A 614 26.58 15.68 -13.43
N ASP A 615 27.08 16.66 -14.20
CA ASP A 615 26.90 18.09 -13.91
C ASP A 615 25.50 18.59 -14.36
N GLY A 616 24.92 19.58 -13.66
CA GLY A 616 23.70 20.26 -14.12
C GLY A 616 22.88 20.94 -13.04
N GLN A 617 23.03 20.52 -11.79
CA GLN A 617 22.29 21.03 -10.64
C GLN A 617 22.30 22.56 -10.54
N GLU A 618 23.49 23.17 -10.45
CA GLU A 618 23.65 24.64 -10.29
C GLU A 618 22.89 25.40 -11.40
N THR A 619 22.93 24.90 -12.64
CA THR A 619 22.24 25.54 -13.77
C THR A 619 20.71 25.46 -13.65
N MET A 620 20.18 24.37 -13.10
CA MET A 620 18.74 24.21 -12.86
C MET A 620 18.29 25.07 -11.67
N LEU A 621 19.00 24.98 -10.55
CA LEU A 621 18.64 25.70 -9.33
C LEU A 621 18.83 27.21 -9.46
N SER A 622 19.76 27.68 -10.30
CA SER A 622 19.93 29.11 -10.58
C SER A 622 18.98 29.66 -11.66
N SER A 623 17.99 28.88 -12.14
CA SER A 623 17.14 29.28 -13.27
C SER A 623 15.93 30.13 -12.87
N TYR A 624 15.72 30.38 -11.58
CA TYR A 624 14.62 31.18 -11.05
C TYR A 624 14.78 32.68 -11.35
N ASP A 625 13.68 33.43 -11.29
CA ASP A 625 13.65 34.89 -11.43
C ASP A 625 12.59 35.49 -10.50
N VAL A 626 13.05 36.08 -9.39
CA VAL A 626 12.18 36.70 -8.36
C VAL A 626 11.40 37.89 -8.94
N ASP A 627 12.05 38.75 -9.73
CA ASP A 627 11.39 39.91 -10.34
C ASP A 627 10.40 39.49 -11.43
N GLY A 628 10.65 38.32 -12.04
CA GLY A 628 9.83 37.72 -13.08
C GLY A 628 8.74 36.77 -12.58
N HIS A 629 8.69 36.47 -11.28
CA HIS A 629 7.81 35.48 -10.66
C HIS A 629 7.97 34.08 -11.28
N VAL A 630 9.21 33.63 -11.49
CA VAL A 630 9.54 32.34 -12.12
C VAL A 630 10.32 31.47 -11.16
N TYR A 631 9.84 30.25 -10.93
CA TYR A 631 10.54 29.22 -10.16
C TYR A 631 11.66 28.53 -10.96
N ALA A 632 12.62 27.93 -10.24
CA ALA A 632 13.60 27.04 -10.83
C ALA A 632 12.92 25.81 -11.46
N GLN A 633 13.38 25.35 -12.63
CA GLN A 633 12.82 24.18 -13.31
C GLN A 633 13.78 22.99 -13.28
N LEU A 634 13.33 21.89 -12.69
CA LEU A 634 14.13 20.71 -12.44
C LEU A 634 13.83 19.57 -13.42
N THR A 635 14.87 18.80 -13.71
CA THR A 635 14.80 17.49 -14.37
C THR A 635 15.62 16.50 -13.55
N GLY A 636 15.52 15.21 -13.85
CA GLY A 636 16.26 14.18 -13.13
C GLY A 636 16.92 13.19 -14.07
N PHE A 637 16.82 11.91 -13.74
CA PHE A 637 17.44 10.83 -14.51
C PHE A 637 16.39 9.82 -15.00
N GLU A 638 16.70 9.22 -16.15
CA GLU A 638 15.97 8.06 -16.67
C GLU A 638 16.64 6.78 -16.16
N MET A 639 15.85 5.76 -15.85
CA MET A 639 16.40 4.47 -15.45
C MET A 639 17.21 3.82 -16.59
N PRO A 640 18.46 3.39 -16.34
CA PRO A 640 19.23 2.64 -17.33
C PRO A 640 18.68 1.22 -17.50
N GLU A 641 19.15 0.51 -18.53
CA GLU A 641 18.86 -0.93 -18.68
C GLU A 641 19.29 -1.71 -17.43
N VAL A 642 18.40 -2.55 -16.92
CA VAL A 642 18.62 -3.31 -15.67
C VAL A 642 19.81 -4.27 -15.83
N PRO A 643 20.84 -4.20 -14.96
CA PRO A 643 22.01 -5.06 -15.07
C PRO A 643 21.67 -6.51 -14.71
N GLN A 644 22.40 -7.46 -15.33
CA GLN A 644 22.26 -8.88 -15.04
C GLN A 644 22.59 -9.18 -13.58
N GLN A 645 21.71 -9.90 -12.90
CA GLN A 645 21.80 -10.27 -11.48
C GLN A 645 21.18 -11.64 -11.24
N ILE A 646 21.56 -12.30 -10.15
CA ILE A 646 20.90 -13.49 -9.62
C ILE A 646 20.19 -13.08 -8.32
N PHE A 647 18.92 -13.43 -8.18
CA PHE A 647 18.12 -13.19 -6.98
C PHE A 647 17.20 -14.38 -6.70
N GLY A 648 16.59 -14.41 -5.51
CA GLY A 648 15.70 -15.50 -5.09
C GLY A 648 16.36 -16.88 -5.03
N ALA A 649 17.68 -16.92 -4.82
CA ALA A 649 18.41 -18.18 -4.77
C ALA A 649 18.07 -18.95 -3.49
N SER A 650 17.33 -20.04 -3.62
CA SER A 650 16.84 -20.85 -2.51
C SER A 650 17.17 -22.34 -2.71
N VAL A 651 16.90 -23.12 -1.67
CA VAL A 651 16.88 -24.59 -1.73
C VAL A 651 15.49 -25.05 -1.35
N ASP A 652 14.68 -25.43 -2.34
CA ASP A 652 13.26 -25.75 -2.14
C ASP A 652 13.08 -27.10 -1.44
N THR A 653 13.70 -28.14 -1.98
CA THR A 653 13.54 -29.51 -1.48
C THR A 653 14.91 -30.12 -1.19
N VAL A 654 15.08 -30.71 -0.01
CA VAL A 654 16.29 -31.44 0.36
C VAL A 654 15.94 -32.84 0.84
N THR A 655 16.49 -33.85 0.17
CA THR A 655 16.31 -35.25 0.55
C THR A 655 17.59 -35.80 1.18
N SER A 656 17.64 -37.11 1.40
CA SER A 656 18.88 -37.79 1.81
C SER A 656 19.96 -37.85 0.73
N ASN A 657 19.62 -37.67 -0.55
CA ASN A 657 20.52 -37.91 -1.69
C ASN A 657 20.42 -36.86 -2.80
N SER A 658 19.57 -35.85 -2.66
CA SER A 658 19.34 -34.81 -3.65
C SER A 658 18.93 -33.48 -3.01
N ALA A 659 19.06 -32.41 -3.78
CA ALA A 659 18.54 -31.09 -3.44
C ALA A 659 18.04 -30.37 -4.70
N VAL A 660 16.90 -29.70 -4.61
CA VAL A 660 16.35 -28.84 -5.66
C VAL A 660 16.67 -27.39 -5.30
N LEU A 661 17.32 -26.68 -6.21
CA LEU A 661 17.68 -25.27 -6.07
C LEU A 661 16.91 -24.46 -7.10
N THR A 662 16.44 -23.27 -6.72
CA THR A 662 15.76 -22.33 -7.62
C THR A 662 16.34 -20.93 -7.45
N TRP A 663 16.30 -20.13 -8.52
CA TRP A 663 16.71 -18.72 -8.55
C TRP A 663 16.17 -18.05 -9.82
N SER A 664 16.18 -16.73 -9.84
CA SER A 664 15.85 -15.94 -11.02
C SER A 664 16.99 -14.99 -11.41
N THR A 665 16.97 -14.54 -12.66
CA THR A 665 17.88 -13.56 -13.23
C THR A 665 17.13 -12.39 -13.87
N THR A 666 17.69 -11.19 -13.75
CA THR A 666 17.06 -9.96 -14.27
C THR A 666 17.01 -9.89 -15.79
N VAL A 667 17.95 -10.54 -16.47
CA VAL A 667 17.98 -10.73 -17.92
C VAL A 667 18.06 -12.22 -18.20
N ALA A 668 17.43 -12.67 -19.29
CA ALA A 668 17.48 -14.06 -19.71
C ALA A 668 18.93 -14.50 -20.00
N ASP A 669 19.43 -15.48 -19.25
CA ASP A 669 20.78 -16.04 -19.39
C ASP A 669 20.79 -17.52 -19.03
N ALA A 670 21.81 -18.27 -19.46
CA ALA A 670 22.05 -19.62 -18.96
C ALA A 670 22.98 -19.53 -17.75
N THR A 671 22.64 -20.20 -16.66
CA THR A 671 23.41 -20.11 -15.41
C THR A 671 24.12 -21.42 -15.09
N SER A 672 25.26 -21.35 -14.39
CA SER A 672 26.06 -22.52 -14.02
C SER A 672 26.06 -22.75 -12.52
N ILE A 673 26.00 -24.02 -12.11
CA ILE A 673 25.95 -24.43 -10.71
C ILE A 673 27.15 -25.31 -10.39
N GLN A 674 27.85 -24.97 -9.31
CA GLN A 674 29.00 -25.68 -8.78
C GLN A 674 28.76 -26.05 -7.32
N TYR A 675 28.84 -27.32 -6.95
CA TYR A 675 28.58 -27.74 -5.58
C TYR A 675 29.65 -28.67 -4.99
N THR A 676 29.89 -28.57 -3.69
CA THR A 676 30.85 -29.39 -2.93
C THR A 676 30.42 -29.53 -1.47
N THR A 677 30.94 -30.54 -0.76
CA THR A 677 30.75 -30.67 0.69
C THR A 677 31.37 -29.47 1.41
N SER A 678 30.71 -28.96 2.45
CA SER A 678 31.12 -27.76 3.22
C SER A 678 32.41 -27.93 4.04
N GLU A 679 33.16 -29.01 3.83
CA GLU A 679 34.49 -29.25 4.42
C GLU A 679 35.64 -28.71 3.56
N ASN A 680 35.38 -28.39 2.27
CA ASN A 680 36.39 -27.91 1.33
C ASN A 680 35.87 -26.71 0.52
N GLU A 681 36.64 -25.61 0.50
CA GLU A 681 36.45 -24.51 -0.48
C GLU A 681 36.55 -25.07 -1.92
N PRO A 682 35.63 -24.70 -2.83
CA PRO A 682 35.69 -25.19 -4.20
C PRO A 682 37.00 -24.75 -4.87
N THR A 683 37.65 -25.67 -5.57
CA THR A 683 38.71 -25.32 -6.52
C THR A 683 38.23 -25.66 -7.93
N ASP A 684 38.56 -24.83 -8.93
CA ASP A 684 38.22 -25.00 -10.36
C ASP A 684 38.51 -26.40 -10.94
N SER A 685 39.32 -27.19 -10.24
CA SER A 685 39.72 -28.55 -10.63
C SER A 685 38.79 -29.69 -10.15
N MET A 686 37.65 -29.40 -9.50
CA MET A 686 36.76 -30.44 -8.91
C MET A 686 35.32 -30.49 -9.47
N LEU A 687 35.02 -29.78 -10.56
CA LEU A 687 33.65 -29.41 -10.90
C LEU A 687 32.86 -30.47 -11.69
N GLN A 688 31.74 -30.93 -11.10
CA GLN A 688 30.54 -31.20 -11.90
C GLN A 688 29.86 -29.85 -12.12
N ASN A 689 30.03 -29.26 -13.31
CA ASN A 689 29.27 -28.08 -13.72
C ASN A 689 27.97 -28.57 -14.34
N GLN A 690 26.85 -28.11 -13.81
CA GLN A 690 25.57 -28.20 -14.51
C GLN A 690 25.16 -26.81 -14.98
N TRP A 691 24.46 -26.75 -16.11
CA TRP A 691 23.97 -25.52 -16.72
C TRP A 691 22.47 -25.59 -16.87
N THR A 692 21.79 -24.48 -16.59
CA THR A 692 20.38 -24.32 -16.92
C THR A 692 20.20 -23.92 -18.39
N GLU A 693 18.96 -24.02 -18.86
CA GLU A 693 18.60 -23.43 -20.16
C GLU A 693 18.56 -21.90 -20.07
N LEU A 694 18.54 -21.25 -21.23
CA LEU A 694 18.43 -19.79 -21.31
C LEU A 694 17.04 -19.37 -20.80
N GLY A 695 17.00 -18.56 -19.75
CA GLY A 695 15.76 -18.09 -19.16
C GLY A 695 15.99 -17.05 -18.07
N THR A 696 14.90 -16.49 -17.53
CA THR A 696 14.91 -15.63 -16.35
C THR A 696 14.66 -16.41 -15.07
N ASP A 697 14.04 -17.59 -15.16
CA ASP A 697 13.72 -18.44 -14.02
C ASP A 697 14.44 -19.77 -14.17
N HIS A 698 15.07 -20.20 -13.08
CA HIS A 698 16.01 -21.31 -13.09
C HIS A 698 15.69 -22.27 -11.97
N ALA A 699 15.83 -23.56 -12.28
CA ALA A 699 15.75 -24.63 -11.30
C ALA A 699 16.78 -25.71 -11.65
N ILE A 700 17.31 -26.39 -10.64
CA ILE A 700 18.17 -27.55 -10.83
C ILE A 700 18.06 -28.57 -9.71
N THR A 701 18.05 -29.85 -10.08
CA THR A 701 18.09 -30.97 -9.11
C THR A 701 19.50 -31.53 -9.03
N LEU A 702 20.19 -31.26 -7.93
CA LEU A 702 21.46 -31.90 -7.59
C LEU A 702 21.16 -33.32 -7.09
N THR A 703 21.83 -34.34 -7.65
CA THR A 703 21.59 -35.76 -7.32
C THR A 703 22.89 -36.46 -6.94
N GLY A 704 22.77 -37.60 -6.24
CA GLY A 704 23.92 -38.40 -5.82
C GLY A 704 24.69 -37.82 -4.63
N LEU A 705 24.00 -37.04 -3.80
CA LEU A 705 24.55 -36.42 -2.60
C LEU A 705 24.71 -37.45 -1.47
N GLU A 706 25.64 -37.21 -0.55
CA GLU A 706 25.89 -38.04 0.61
C GLU A 706 24.84 -37.74 1.70
N VAL A 707 24.35 -38.79 2.38
CA VAL A 707 23.35 -38.68 3.45
C VAL A 707 23.88 -37.88 4.65
N ASN A 708 23.04 -37.06 5.28
CA ASN A 708 23.41 -36.26 6.47
C ASN A 708 24.70 -35.44 6.29
N THR A 709 24.86 -34.79 5.14
CA THR A 709 26.06 -34.07 4.73
C THR A 709 25.71 -32.65 4.29
N SER A 710 26.52 -31.69 4.74
CA SER A 710 26.35 -30.27 4.41
C SER A 710 27.08 -29.91 3.12
N TYR A 711 26.43 -29.12 2.27
CA TYR A 711 26.91 -28.71 0.95
C TYR A 711 26.90 -27.19 0.79
N TRP A 712 27.82 -26.71 -0.04
CA TRP A 712 27.85 -25.38 -0.62
C TRP A 712 27.58 -25.49 -2.11
N ALA A 713 26.67 -24.68 -2.64
CA ALA A 713 26.39 -24.58 -4.06
C ALA A 713 26.49 -23.12 -4.52
N TYR A 714 27.32 -22.87 -5.53
CA TYR A 714 27.59 -21.57 -6.12
C TYR A 714 26.87 -21.48 -7.46
N ILE A 715 25.94 -20.53 -7.57
CA ILE A 715 25.17 -20.20 -8.77
C ILE A 715 25.88 -19.02 -9.45
N ARG A 716 26.10 -19.12 -10.75
CA ARG A 716 26.80 -18.10 -11.56
C ARG A 716 26.04 -17.78 -12.83
N ALA A 717 25.91 -16.50 -13.14
CA ALA A 717 25.38 -15.97 -14.40
C ALA A 717 26.46 -15.08 -15.04
N ASN A 718 26.33 -14.74 -16.32
CA ASN A 718 27.30 -13.86 -16.96
C ASN A 718 27.29 -12.48 -16.32
N ASP A 719 28.49 -11.92 -16.12
CA ASP A 719 28.70 -10.57 -15.59
C ASP A 719 28.11 -10.33 -14.18
N THR A 720 27.84 -11.39 -13.40
CA THR A 720 27.38 -11.31 -12.01
C THR A 720 28.40 -11.85 -11.01
N ALA A 721 28.22 -11.50 -9.73
CA ALA A 721 28.89 -12.20 -8.64
C ALA A 721 28.22 -13.56 -8.38
N ASP A 722 29.01 -14.55 -7.94
CA ASP A 722 28.51 -15.86 -7.53
C ASP A 722 27.56 -15.74 -6.33
N VAL A 723 26.42 -16.42 -6.37
CA VAL A 723 25.51 -16.58 -5.23
C VAL A 723 25.74 -17.93 -4.58
N LEU A 724 26.01 -17.94 -3.27
CA LEU A 724 26.22 -19.15 -2.48
C LEU A 724 24.94 -19.54 -1.74
N VAL A 725 24.44 -20.74 -1.98
CA VAL A 725 23.40 -21.38 -1.15
C VAL A 725 24.00 -22.57 -0.39
N THR A 726 23.50 -22.81 0.83
CA THR A 726 23.98 -23.89 1.69
C THR A 726 22.83 -24.76 2.16
N PHE A 727 23.01 -26.07 2.17
CA PHE A 727 21.99 -27.01 2.64
C PHE A 727 22.62 -28.26 3.26
N THR A 728 21.83 -29.02 4.02
CA THR A 728 22.27 -30.29 4.62
C THR A 728 21.27 -31.38 4.27
N THR A 729 21.75 -32.45 3.63
CA THR A 729 20.90 -33.59 3.26
C THR A 729 20.30 -34.26 4.49
N SER A 730 19.08 -34.77 4.36
CA SER A 730 18.38 -35.46 5.44
C SER A 730 19.13 -36.75 5.86
N ASN A 731 18.95 -37.19 7.10
CA ASN A 731 19.40 -38.50 7.57
C ASN A 731 18.35 -39.60 7.34
N ILE A 732 17.13 -39.23 6.93
CA ILE A 732 16.03 -40.14 6.61
C ILE A 732 16.02 -40.35 5.10
N VAL A 733 16.21 -41.61 4.68
CA VAL A 733 16.12 -41.98 3.26
C VAL A 733 14.65 -42.14 2.89
N ASP A 734 14.22 -41.36 1.89
CA ASP A 734 12.89 -41.52 1.32
C ASP A 734 12.88 -42.60 0.25
N LEU A 735 11.90 -43.50 0.36
CA LEU A 735 11.66 -44.62 -0.56
C LEU A 735 10.19 -44.66 -0.99
N THR A 736 9.38 -43.69 -0.57
CA THR A 736 7.95 -43.63 -0.82
C THR A 736 7.73 -42.71 -2.01
N PRO A 737 7.07 -43.17 -3.08
CA PRO A 737 6.65 -42.27 -4.14
C PRO A 737 5.59 -41.27 -3.66
N PRO A 738 5.47 -40.09 -4.31
CA PRO A 738 4.37 -39.16 -4.04
C PRO A 738 3.02 -39.84 -4.31
N GLU A 739 2.05 -39.66 -3.43
CA GLU A 739 0.66 -40.04 -3.71
C GLU A 739 0.07 -39.06 -4.72
N LEU A 740 -0.53 -39.55 -5.80
CA LEU A 740 -1.27 -38.71 -6.75
C LEU A 740 -2.73 -38.67 -6.33
N LEU A 741 -3.20 -37.49 -5.98
CA LEU A 741 -4.52 -37.19 -5.48
C LEU A 741 -5.26 -36.30 -6.48
N ASN A 742 -6.58 -36.42 -6.48
CA ASN A 742 -7.52 -35.63 -7.29
C ASN A 742 -7.12 -35.37 -8.75
N LEU A 743 -6.75 -36.43 -9.49
CA LEU A 743 -6.49 -36.30 -10.93
C LEU A 743 -7.80 -36.04 -11.70
N GLU A 744 -7.88 -34.89 -12.35
CA GLU A 744 -9.05 -34.46 -13.12
C GLU A 744 -8.66 -33.96 -14.52
N VAL A 745 -9.62 -34.07 -15.46
CA VAL A 745 -9.52 -33.46 -16.80
C VAL A 745 -10.81 -32.72 -17.14
N GLU A 746 -10.68 -31.42 -17.38
CA GLU A 746 -11.73 -30.56 -17.91
C GLU A 746 -11.47 -30.32 -19.41
N VAL A 747 -12.44 -30.65 -20.26
CA VAL A 747 -12.38 -30.32 -21.70
C VAL A 747 -13.00 -28.95 -21.91
N LEU A 748 -12.18 -27.99 -22.34
CA LEU A 748 -12.56 -26.60 -22.60
C LEU A 748 -13.28 -26.47 -23.96
N ASP A 749 -14.08 -25.41 -24.11
CA ASP A 749 -14.87 -25.13 -25.32
C ASP A 749 -14.01 -24.95 -26.60
N ASP A 750 -12.73 -24.58 -26.45
CA ASP A 750 -11.77 -24.46 -27.54
C ASP A 750 -11.10 -25.79 -27.93
N GLY A 751 -11.48 -26.89 -27.26
CA GLY A 751 -10.98 -28.25 -27.46
C GLY A 751 -9.70 -28.59 -26.72
N LYS A 752 -9.20 -27.70 -25.88
CA LYS A 752 -8.09 -28.00 -24.98
C LYS A 752 -8.57 -28.83 -23.79
N ALA A 753 -7.66 -29.55 -23.17
CA ALA A 753 -7.89 -30.25 -21.92
C ALA A 753 -7.07 -29.58 -20.81
N ARG A 754 -7.73 -29.07 -19.77
CA ARG A 754 -7.10 -28.65 -18.51
C ARG A 754 -7.00 -29.88 -17.62
N ILE A 755 -5.78 -30.25 -17.27
CA ILE A 755 -5.44 -31.43 -16.47
C ILE A 755 -4.88 -30.93 -15.15
N SER A 756 -5.47 -31.33 -14.03
CA SER A 756 -5.05 -30.93 -12.69
C SER A 756 -4.90 -32.13 -11.77
N TRP A 757 -3.93 -32.09 -10.86
CA TRP A 757 -3.76 -33.10 -9.82
C TRP A 757 -2.93 -32.54 -8.66
N TYR A 758 -3.08 -33.16 -7.49
CA TYR A 758 -2.32 -32.84 -6.30
C TYR A 758 -1.37 -33.99 -5.92
N THR A 759 -0.25 -33.67 -5.27
CA THR A 759 0.68 -34.68 -4.76
C THR A 759 0.95 -34.50 -3.27
N SER A 760 1.13 -35.61 -2.54
CA SER A 760 1.36 -35.58 -1.08
C SER A 760 2.64 -34.81 -0.68
N GLU A 761 3.57 -34.67 -1.61
CA GLU A 761 4.85 -33.99 -1.46
C GLU A 761 5.27 -33.38 -2.80
N SER A 762 6.17 -32.38 -2.77
CA SER A 762 6.58 -31.69 -4.00
C SER A 762 7.15 -32.67 -5.02
N SER A 763 6.69 -32.58 -6.27
CA SER A 763 6.98 -33.61 -7.26
C SER A 763 7.19 -33.07 -8.67
N THR A 764 7.87 -33.86 -9.50
CA THR A 764 8.03 -33.60 -10.94
C THR A 764 6.72 -33.85 -11.69
N GLU A 765 6.65 -33.40 -12.94
CA GLU A 765 5.45 -33.56 -13.77
C GLU A 765 5.83 -34.27 -15.07
N GLU A 766 5.18 -35.37 -15.44
CA GLU A 766 5.20 -35.90 -16.81
C GLU A 766 3.78 -36.25 -17.24
N ILE A 767 3.34 -35.71 -18.38
CA ILE A 767 1.99 -35.90 -18.91
C ILE A 767 2.07 -36.60 -20.25
N PHE A 768 1.38 -37.74 -20.35
CA PHE A 768 1.25 -38.51 -21.58
C PHE A 768 -0.21 -38.52 -22.04
N LEU A 769 -0.45 -38.15 -23.29
CA LEU A 769 -1.72 -38.34 -23.99
C LEU A 769 -1.54 -39.42 -25.06
N ASP A 770 -2.28 -40.53 -24.95
CA ASP A 770 -2.17 -41.71 -25.83
C ASP A 770 -0.70 -42.16 -26.03
N ASP A 771 0.00 -42.39 -24.91
CA ASP A 771 1.42 -42.78 -24.84
C ASP A 771 2.43 -41.74 -25.40
N THR A 772 1.97 -40.54 -25.76
CA THR A 772 2.84 -39.46 -26.24
C THR A 772 3.10 -38.46 -25.12
N LEU A 773 4.37 -38.25 -24.76
CA LEU A 773 4.77 -37.21 -23.80
C LEU A 773 4.43 -35.83 -24.39
N VAL A 774 3.54 -35.08 -23.75
CA VAL A 774 3.11 -33.75 -24.19
C VAL A 774 3.67 -32.64 -23.31
N PHE A 775 3.99 -32.95 -22.05
CA PHE A 775 4.56 -32.00 -21.11
C PHE A 775 5.43 -32.72 -20.08
N SER A 776 6.51 -32.06 -19.68
CA SER A 776 7.36 -32.53 -18.58
C SER A 776 7.99 -31.37 -17.84
N ASN A 777 7.97 -31.41 -16.51
CA ASN A 777 8.73 -30.56 -15.61
C ASN A 777 9.60 -31.45 -14.74
N GLN A 778 10.91 -31.22 -14.75
CA GLN A 778 11.87 -32.09 -14.08
C GLN A 778 12.16 -31.68 -12.62
N PHE A 779 11.49 -30.64 -12.13
CA PHE A 779 11.79 -30.04 -10.84
C PHE A 779 10.63 -30.28 -9.87
N ALA A 780 10.96 -30.95 -8.76
CA ALA A 780 10.02 -31.28 -7.70
C ALA A 780 9.87 -30.10 -6.73
N THR A 781 9.21 -29.04 -7.20
CA THR A 781 9.06 -27.76 -6.47
C THR A 781 7.66 -27.53 -5.92
N LYS A 782 6.63 -28.15 -6.50
CA LYS A 782 5.22 -27.88 -6.18
C LYS A 782 4.45 -29.14 -5.84
N LYS A 783 3.37 -29.00 -5.07
CA LYS A 783 2.41 -30.09 -4.78
C LYS A 783 1.16 -30.03 -5.63
N ASN A 784 0.69 -28.82 -5.92
CA ASN A 784 -0.45 -28.57 -6.80
C ASN A 784 0.04 -28.43 -8.24
N HIS A 785 -0.55 -29.19 -9.16
CA HIS A 785 -0.12 -29.28 -10.54
C HIS A 785 -1.27 -29.03 -11.50
N GLU A 786 -0.97 -28.28 -12.57
CA GLU A 786 -1.90 -28.00 -13.65
C GLU A 786 -1.19 -27.94 -15.00
N TYR A 787 -1.85 -28.46 -16.03
CA TYR A 787 -1.43 -28.32 -17.42
C TYR A 787 -2.63 -28.16 -18.34
N VAL A 788 -2.59 -27.15 -19.22
CA VAL A 788 -3.57 -26.98 -20.29
C VAL A 788 -2.96 -27.43 -21.61
N SER A 789 -3.58 -28.41 -22.25
CA SER A 789 -3.10 -28.97 -23.53
C SER A 789 -3.29 -28.00 -24.69
N GLU A 790 -2.59 -28.25 -25.80
CA GLU A 790 -3.04 -27.77 -27.11
C GLU A 790 -4.42 -28.39 -27.48
N PRO A 791 -5.20 -27.77 -28.39
CA PRO A 791 -6.49 -28.30 -28.79
C PRO A 791 -6.41 -29.75 -29.29
N LEU A 792 -7.20 -30.63 -28.68
CA LEU A 792 -7.24 -32.06 -28.97
C LEU A 792 -8.32 -32.38 -30.01
N SER A 793 -8.09 -33.40 -30.83
CA SER A 793 -9.10 -33.87 -31.78
C SER A 793 -10.24 -34.59 -31.06
N ASN A 794 -11.48 -34.46 -31.58
CA ASN A 794 -12.62 -35.19 -31.03
C ASN A 794 -12.36 -36.71 -31.03
N GLY A 795 -12.62 -37.35 -29.90
CA GLY A 795 -12.34 -38.76 -29.66
C GLY A 795 -12.03 -39.06 -28.20
N ASP A 796 -11.81 -40.34 -27.92
CA ASP A 796 -11.39 -40.82 -26.61
C ASP A 796 -9.87 -40.72 -26.47
N TRP A 797 -9.41 -40.18 -25.36
CA TRP A 797 -8.01 -40.00 -25.02
C TRP A 797 -7.67 -40.73 -23.72
N THR A 798 -6.47 -41.28 -23.65
CA THR A 798 -5.89 -41.84 -22.42
C THR A 798 -4.83 -40.89 -21.87
N LEU A 799 -5.08 -40.34 -20.69
CA LEU A 799 -4.14 -39.56 -19.92
C LEU A 799 -3.36 -40.47 -18.98
N VAL A 800 -2.03 -40.32 -18.95
CA VAL A 800 -1.18 -40.83 -17.88
C VAL A 800 -0.36 -39.68 -17.32
N VAL A 801 -0.51 -39.41 -16.03
CA VAL A 801 0.36 -38.50 -15.29
C VAL A 801 1.36 -39.32 -14.49
N LYS A 802 2.63 -38.88 -14.46
CA LYS A 802 3.66 -39.44 -13.58
C LYS A 802 4.27 -38.32 -12.77
N SER A 803 4.41 -38.58 -11.49
CA SER A 803 5.03 -37.67 -10.54
C SER A 803 6.13 -38.41 -9.79
N SER A 804 7.29 -37.76 -9.67
CA SER A 804 8.42 -38.28 -8.91
C SER A 804 8.83 -37.28 -7.84
N ASP A 805 9.16 -37.76 -6.66
CA ASP A 805 9.78 -36.92 -5.63
C ASP A 805 11.20 -36.50 -6.06
N ALA A 806 11.82 -35.62 -5.28
CA ALA A 806 13.21 -35.23 -5.50
C ALA A 806 14.21 -36.39 -5.31
N SER A 807 13.83 -37.48 -4.64
CA SER A 807 14.66 -38.69 -4.46
C SER A 807 14.61 -39.63 -5.67
N GLY A 808 13.72 -39.40 -6.63
CA GLY A 808 13.47 -40.21 -7.82
C GLY A 808 12.47 -41.35 -7.62
N ASN A 809 11.73 -41.38 -6.51
CA ASN A 809 10.62 -42.32 -6.30
C ASN A 809 9.42 -41.84 -7.11
N MET A 810 8.88 -42.70 -7.97
CA MET A 810 7.87 -42.32 -8.96
C MET A 810 6.56 -43.10 -8.77
N ASN A 811 5.45 -42.39 -8.94
CA ASN A 811 4.11 -42.94 -9.02
C ASN A 811 3.41 -42.44 -10.29
N SER A 812 2.33 -43.11 -10.69
CA SER A 812 1.58 -42.75 -11.90
C SER A 812 0.09 -42.99 -11.74
N SER A 813 -0.72 -42.10 -12.30
CA SER A 813 -2.17 -42.24 -12.38
C SER A 813 -2.63 -42.21 -13.84
N THR A 814 -3.75 -42.86 -14.14
CA THR A 814 -4.27 -43.01 -15.50
C THR A 814 -5.76 -42.71 -15.50
N LEU A 815 -6.19 -41.89 -16.45
CA LEU A 815 -7.57 -41.45 -16.62
C LEU A 815 -7.93 -41.49 -18.11
N SER A 816 -9.17 -41.86 -18.45
CA SER A 816 -9.69 -41.76 -19.81
C SER A 816 -10.73 -40.66 -19.86
N PHE A 817 -10.67 -39.82 -20.89
CA PHE A 817 -11.61 -38.73 -21.11
C PHE A 817 -11.95 -38.63 -22.61
N THR A 818 -13.07 -37.99 -22.93
CA THR A 818 -13.53 -37.83 -24.32
C THR A 818 -13.59 -36.35 -24.66
N VAL A 819 -13.00 -35.98 -25.79
CA VAL A 819 -13.12 -34.65 -26.37
C VAL A 819 -14.24 -34.70 -27.40
N ASP A 820 -15.27 -33.89 -27.25
CA ASP A 820 -16.33 -33.74 -28.26
C ASP A 820 -16.71 -32.28 -28.43
N VAL A 821 -15.89 -31.55 -29.19
CA VAL A 821 -16.17 -30.17 -29.54
C VAL A 821 -16.98 -30.15 -30.84
N SER A 822 -18.27 -29.89 -30.76
CA SER A 822 -19.14 -29.85 -31.93
C SER A 822 -18.90 -28.56 -32.75
N ASN A 823 -17.87 -28.53 -33.59
CA ASN A 823 -17.75 -27.50 -34.62
C ASN A 823 -18.69 -27.83 -35.79
N GLY A 824 -19.88 -27.25 -35.79
CA GLY A 824 -20.68 -27.11 -37.00
C GLY A 824 -19.97 -26.22 -38.00
N ILE A 825 -19.30 -26.81 -38.99
CA ILE A 825 -19.17 -26.39 -40.41
C ILE A 825 -18.59 -27.60 -41.17
N ASP A 826 -19.43 -28.25 -41.97
CA ASP A 826 -19.00 -29.18 -43.02
C ASP A 826 -18.33 -28.39 -44.18
N PRO A 827 -17.22 -28.86 -44.77
CA PRO A 827 -16.63 -28.22 -45.94
C PRO A 827 -17.40 -28.65 -47.20
N VAL A 828 -18.14 -27.72 -47.82
CA VAL A 828 -18.76 -27.94 -49.13
C VAL A 828 -17.85 -27.41 -50.24
N ASP A 829 -17.50 -28.29 -51.18
CA ASP A 829 -16.82 -28.00 -52.45
C ASP A 829 -17.65 -27.05 -53.36
N PRO A 830 -17.01 -26.19 -54.18
CA PRO A 830 -17.72 -25.19 -54.96
C PRO A 830 -18.24 -25.77 -56.28
N VAL A 831 -19.56 -25.67 -56.51
CA VAL A 831 -20.16 -25.78 -57.85
C VAL A 831 -20.98 -24.53 -58.14
N VAL A 832 -20.59 -23.85 -59.21
CA VAL A 832 -21.29 -22.72 -59.83
C VAL A 832 -22.38 -23.28 -60.75
N ASP A 833 -23.65 -22.87 -60.57
CA ASP A 833 -24.44 -22.34 -61.70
C ASP A 833 -25.72 -21.58 -61.28
N THR A 834 -26.04 -20.62 -62.14
CA THR A 834 -27.08 -19.57 -62.23
C THR A 834 -28.55 -19.97 -61.97
N ASP A 835 -29.39 -19.11 -61.35
CA ASP A 835 -30.22 -18.05 -61.98
C ASP A 835 -31.33 -17.53 -61.01
N ASP A 836 -31.82 -16.32 -61.27
CA ASP A 836 -32.61 -15.35 -60.48
C ASP A 836 -33.94 -15.80 -59.80
N SER A 837 -34.25 -15.23 -58.61
CA SER A 837 -35.33 -14.23 -58.39
C SER A 837 -35.51 -13.80 -56.91
N VAL A 838 -35.97 -12.57 -56.72
CA VAL A 838 -35.89 -11.68 -55.54
C VAL A 838 -37.05 -11.84 -54.54
N ASP A 839 -36.80 -11.89 -53.23
CA ASP A 839 -37.30 -10.94 -52.20
C ASP A 839 -36.88 -11.33 -50.75
N GLU A 840 -36.86 -10.30 -49.90
CA GLU A 840 -36.19 -10.05 -48.61
C GLU A 840 -36.20 -11.14 -47.50
N ASP A 841 -35.02 -11.41 -46.91
CA ASP A 841 -34.71 -11.25 -45.46
C ASP A 841 -33.25 -11.70 -45.20
N LYS A 842 -32.40 -10.81 -44.66
CA LYS A 842 -30.96 -11.08 -44.40
C LYS A 842 -30.70 -11.26 -42.91
N SER A 843 -30.16 -12.43 -42.53
CA SER A 843 -29.41 -12.63 -41.28
C SER A 843 -28.10 -13.38 -41.54
N SER A 844 -27.06 -12.90 -40.83
CA SER A 844 -25.79 -13.51 -40.42
C SER A 844 -24.87 -14.23 -41.42
N LEU A 845 -23.73 -13.59 -41.71
CA LEU A 845 -22.48 -14.22 -42.11
C LEU A 845 -21.33 -13.65 -41.26
N SER A 846 -20.64 -14.56 -40.56
CA SER A 846 -19.29 -14.54 -39.97
C SER A 846 -18.74 -13.23 -39.38
N SER A 847 -18.73 -13.17 -38.04
CA SER A 847 -18.12 -12.13 -37.21
C SER A 847 -16.78 -12.57 -36.63
N SER A 848 -15.66 -12.20 -37.27
CA SER A 848 -14.38 -12.06 -36.56
C SER A 848 -13.43 -11.09 -37.29
N ALA A 849 -13.43 -11.07 -38.63
CA ALA A 849 -12.66 -10.08 -39.40
C ALA A 849 -13.36 -8.72 -39.61
N LEU A 850 -14.69 -8.68 -39.51
CA LEU A 850 -15.48 -7.43 -39.62
C LEU A 850 -15.59 -6.66 -38.29
N MET A 851 -15.31 -7.28 -37.14
CA MET A 851 -15.30 -6.58 -35.85
C MET A 851 -14.02 -5.75 -35.64
N GLN A 852 -12.88 -6.18 -36.18
CA GLN A 852 -11.65 -5.38 -36.11
C GLN A 852 -11.70 -4.16 -37.05
N ILE A 853 -12.32 -4.29 -38.24
CA ILE A 853 -12.53 -3.15 -39.15
C ILE A 853 -13.71 -2.27 -38.69
N GLY A 854 -14.74 -2.86 -38.06
CA GLY A 854 -15.88 -2.17 -37.47
C GLY A 854 -15.51 -1.35 -36.23
N GLY A 855 -14.69 -1.89 -35.33
CA GLY A 855 -14.16 -1.19 -34.15
C GLY A 855 -13.29 0.01 -34.53
N LEU A 856 -12.43 -0.15 -35.54
CA LEU A 856 -11.63 0.95 -36.09
C LEU A 856 -12.50 2.04 -36.77
N MET A 857 -13.61 1.68 -37.42
CA MET A 857 -14.56 2.65 -37.99
C MET A 857 -15.41 3.36 -36.93
N VAL A 858 -15.75 2.70 -35.83
CA VAL A 858 -16.48 3.32 -34.70
C VAL A 858 -15.57 4.29 -33.94
N ILE A 859 -14.30 3.93 -33.70
CA ILE A 859 -13.29 4.83 -33.11
C ILE A 859 -13.02 6.01 -34.05
N LEU A 860 -12.92 5.80 -35.37
CA LEU A 860 -12.74 6.87 -36.35
C LEU A 860 -14.00 7.77 -36.47
N LEU A 861 -15.21 7.22 -36.36
CA LEU A 861 -16.46 7.99 -36.37
C LEU A 861 -16.68 8.76 -35.06
N ILE A 862 -16.24 8.24 -33.91
CA ILE A 862 -16.21 8.95 -32.63
C ILE A 862 -15.17 10.08 -32.67
N LEU A 863 -13.98 9.86 -33.25
CA LEU A 863 -12.98 10.91 -33.49
C LEU A 863 -13.48 11.98 -34.47
N ILE A 864 -14.18 11.60 -35.55
CA ILE A 864 -14.78 12.55 -36.49
C ILE A 864 -15.98 13.28 -35.86
N ALA A 865 -16.73 12.65 -34.95
CA ALA A 865 -17.80 13.30 -34.18
C ALA A 865 -17.23 14.30 -33.17
N PHE A 866 -16.14 13.97 -32.47
CA PHE A 866 -15.40 14.90 -31.60
C PHE A 866 -14.80 16.07 -32.39
N ILE A 867 -14.25 15.83 -33.58
CA ILE A 867 -13.73 16.87 -34.47
C ILE A 867 -14.86 17.75 -35.06
N ARG A 868 -16.07 17.20 -35.27
CA ARG A 868 -17.25 17.97 -35.70
C ARG A 868 -17.87 18.79 -34.57
N VAL A 869 -17.87 18.30 -33.33
CA VAL A 869 -18.31 19.06 -32.16
C VAL A 869 -17.33 20.22 -31.87
N ARG A 870 -16.04 20.05 -32.14
CA ARG A 870 -15.02 21.11 -31.96
C ARG A 870 -14.96 22.18 -33.06
N ARG A 871 -15.75 22.07 -34.14
CA ARG A 871 -15.76 23.05 -35.27
C ARG A 871 -17.13 23.68 -35.57
N GLY A 872 -18.07 23.64 -34.63
CA GLY A 872 -19.29 24.45 -34.66
C GLY A 872 -19.11 25.74 -33.86
N GLU A 873 -18.73 26.84 -34.52
CA GLU A 873 -18.71 28.18 -33.93
C GLU A 873 -20.12 28.71 -33.60
N SER A 874 -20.17 29.50 -32.52
CA SER A 874 -20.94 30.75 -32.34
C SER A 874 -22.46 30.69 -32.22
N GLY A 875 -22.96 31.20 -31.09
CA GLY A 875 -24.33 31.66 -30.93
C GLY A 875 -24.65 31.91 -29.45
N ASP A 876 -24.87 33.18 -29.11
CA ASP A 876 -25.36 33.69 -27.82
C ASP A 876 -26.49 32.84 -27.22
N ASP A 877 -26.52 32.68 -25.88
CA ASP A 877 -27.61 33.21 -25.06
C ASP A 877 -27.38 33.03 -23.55
N GLU A 878 -27.78 34.08 -22.84
CA GLU A 878 -27.83 34.26 -21.39
C GLU A 878 -28.84 33.32 -20.66
N TRP A 879 -28.68 33.21 -19.33
CA TRP A 879 -29.71 33.06 -18.27
C TRP A 879 -29.72 31.78 -17.39
N VAL A 880 -29.52 32.08 -16.08
CA VAL A 880 -29.90 31.41 -14.81
C VAL A 880 -28.99 30.31 -14.26
#